data_AF-A0A1S1QRD9-F1
#
_entry.id   AF-A0A1S1QRD9-F1
#
_cell.length_a   1.000
_cell.length_b   1.000
_cell.length_c   1.000
_cell.angle_alpha   90.00
_cell.angle_beta   90.00
_cell.angle_gamma   90.00
#
_symmetry.space_group_name_H-M   'P 1'
#
loop_
_entity.id
_entity.type
_entity.pdbx_description
1 polymer ?
#
loop_
_entity_poly.entity_id
_entity_poly.type
_entity_poly.pdbx_seq_one_letter_code
_entity_poly.pdbx_strand_id
1 'polypeptide(L)'
;MKSGVHDDIGKGTGLSRREFDTYPLARPEPGLRRRERDPARTGPGRAGDQSQALGPGADGDESQDHLSGLFLDRSHLDAAYQDDAYLDPEGRLRQPRGYQGDETERIERRPMRADRAREKPRGTGGGRPGVRVPAPTSPTRSPRPGAPRPGPPGGHGRAGVADRAGTRRSVPAAVEAVPAARRAPSEPETGPLETGPLTAPVLAPLGHSPALDGLRALAVLGVMAYHAGLSWMPGGLLGVDAFFVLSGFLITGLLIAEYRTTRRIDLRSFWIRRTRRLMPALLAMMVGVAAYAQWVAAPSEVTTLRTDALATLGYVANWRFALSDQSYFDHFSTPSPLLHTWSLAVEEQFYVLWPLCVYLLMWHSGRTAARWRTQRRKAQTLILTVAVLGAEASALLGLLLVVLDTDPSRIYYGTDSRAQALLVGAALAVWRIQRRTPLTDRTKKGLAVVGALAGATMLGIWATVDGESRVLYSGGFLGVAVVVMLLVASIVEVPRGPAARVLSCPPLPAIGRVSYGLYLWHWPVFLTVTAGRTGLSGVALLAARVAVTAAVTLVSFHLVENPIRRRKFRFPVPRVTVPATIGAVVAVVLVATVPDPSAGRGADDLERLAAQAANAAPPTVNAQAVGGGRPLRAILAGDSLALTLGFSEFSVTAAGAGLEVHDAAELGCGVSRAETRFLGGEPFPPPHTCVNWPTRIQQKVDEIRPDLALLLVGRWEVTDQILNGRRTQIGDPKFDAYLGRELDLAITTMSARGAKVVLLTTPMFETGESSSGSIFPETRTDRVIKFNALLRQAATRHPGVTTVIDLAAVLSPGNEYRGEIDGVQIRDDDGVHISNGGGARAGKFVVPQLLQLLRPAAGGAAGAGQQPGPAASAGPAAPAGPDPG
;
A
#
# COMPACT_ATOMS: atom_id res chain seq x y z
N MET A 1 -49.46 -26.27 46.90
CA MET A 1 -50.18 -25.66 48.04
C MET A 1 -49.46 -24.37 48.46
N LYS A 2 -50.20 -23.41 49.03
CA LYS A 2 -49.79 -22.34 49.99
C LYS A 2 -48.31 -21.86 49.96
N SER A 3 -47.97 -20.63 49.54
CA SER A 3 -48.15 -19.33 50.25
C SER A 3 -47.40 -19.24 51.60
N GLY A 4 -46.65 -18.18 51.94
CA GLY A 4 -46.40 -16.88 51.29
C GLY A 4 -45.80 -15.88 52.30
N VAL A 5 -45.92 -14.56 52.05
CA VAL A 5 -45.56 -13.43 52.99
C VAL A 5 -44.01 -13.22 53.11
N HIS A 6 -43.41 -12.04 52.93
CA HIS A 6 -43.73 -10.69 53.45
C HIS A 6 -43.57 -9.50 52.46
N ASP A 7 -44.15 -8.38 52.87
CA ASP A 7 -44.17 -7.01 52.31
C ASP A 7 -42.79 -6.27 52.49
N ASP A 8 -42.54 -5.02 52.08
CA ASP A 8 -43.43 -3.85 51.85
C ASP A 8 -42.83 -2.81 50.86
N ILE A 9 -43.65 -1.86 50.36
CA ILE A 9 -43.28 -0.82 49.37
C ILE A 9 -43.69 0.60 49.85
N GLY A 10 -42.70 1.47 50.08
CA GLY A 10 -42.88 2.81 50.64
C GLY A 10 -42.59 4.00 49.70
N LYS A 11 -43.57 4.36 48.85
CA LYS A 11 -43.91 5.69 48.28
C LYS A 11 -42.87 6.84 48.26
N GLY A 12 -42.71 7.52 47.10
CA GLY A 12 -42.10 8.86 47.03
C GLY A 12 -41.92 9.46 45.63
N THR A 13 -42.93 10.14 45.09
CA THR A 13 -42.90 10.79 43.74
C THR A 13 -42.65 12.30 43.82
N GLY A 14 -41.89 12.89 42.87
CA GLY A 14 -41.87 14.37 42.77
C GLY A 14 -40.92 15.04 41.77
N LEU A 15 -41.27 15.03 40.47
CA LEU A 15 -41.00 16.09 39.46
C LEU A 15 -39.51 16.42 39.11
N SER A 16 -39.16 16.94 37.93
CA SER A 16 -39.97 17.31 36.75
C SER A 16 -39.33 16.87 35.42
N ARG A 17 -40.19 16.59 34.43
CA ARG A 17 -39.93 16.84 33.00
C ARG A 17 -40.97 17.88 32.55
N ARG A 18 -40.62 18.73 31.58
CA ARG A 18 -41.57 19.53 30.80
C ARG A 18 -41.17 19.49 29.32
N GLU A 19 -42.16 19.67 28.48
CA GLU A 19 -42.10 19.50 27.03
C GLU A 19 -41.90 20.85 26.31
N PHE A 20 -42.32 20.92 25.04
CA PHE A 20 -42.17 22.01 24.07
C PHE A 20 -40.75 22.10 23.44
N ASP A 21 -40.57 22.17 22.12
CA ASP A 21 -41.54 22.33 21.02
C ASP A 21 -41.36 21.36 19.85
N THR A 22 -42.46 21.04 19.18
CA THR A 22 -42.49 20.40 17.86
C THR A 22 -42.40 21.43 16.74
N TYR A 23 -41.52 21.23 15.76
CA TYR A 23 -41.52 22.00 14.49
C TYR A 23 -41.66 21.08 13.26
N PRO A 24 -42.22 21.57 12.14
CA PRO A 24 -43.01 20.74 11.24
C PRO A 24 -42.28 20.16 10.03
N LEU A 25 -42.88 19.10 9.48
CA LEU A 25 -42.60 18.57 8.14
C LEU A 25 -42.88 19.63 7.06
N ALA A 26 -41.89 19.92 6.21
CA ALA A 26 -42.12 20.67 4.97
C ALA A 26 -42.77 19.75 3.92
N ARG A 27 -44.02 20.04 3.55
CA ARG A 27 -44.65 19.43 2.36
C ARG A 27 -44.26 20.18 1.09
N PRO A 28 -44.11 19.49 -0.06
CA PRO A 28 -44.12 20.15 -1.36
C PRO A 28 -45.54 20.57 -1.75
N GLU A 29 -45.76 21.84 -2.09
CA GLU A 29 -47.00 22.34 -2.71
C GLU A 29 -46.85 22.40 -4.26
N PRO A 30 -47.90 22.07 -5.05
CA PRO A 30 -47.74 21.85 -6.48
C PRO A 30 -48.14 23.04 -7.38
N GLY A 31 -47.19 23.47 -8.21
CA GLY A 31 -47.43 23.84 -9.61
C GLY A 31 -48.11 25.18 -9.95
N LEU A 32 -47.42 26.01 -10.75
CA LEU A 32 -48.09 27.03 -11.57
C LEU A 32 -47.43 27.22 -12.96
N ARG A 33 -48.02 26.52 -13.93
CA ARG A 33 -48.08 26.77 -15.39
C ARG A 33 -47.06 27.78 -15.99
N ARG A 34 -46.26 27.29 -16.94
CA ARG A 34 -46.18 27.88 -18.30
C ARG A 34 -45.79 26.84 -19.35
N ARG A 35 -46.53 26.83 -20.46
CA ARG A 35 -46.31 26.09 -21.70
C ARG A 35 -46.35 27.12 -22.83
N GLU A 36 -45.68 26.82 -23.95
CA GLU A 36 -45.91 27.43 -25.28
C GLU A 36 -45.66 28.96 -25.37
N ARG A 37 -44.74 29.47 -26.20
CA ARG A 37 -44.68 29.28 -27.67
C ARG A 37 -43.32 29.66 -28.28
N ASP A 38 -42.95 28.90 -29.31
CA ASP A 38 -42.12 29.31 -30.47
C ASP A 38 -42.98 30.19 -31.44
N PRO A 39 -42.50 30.85 -32.53
CA PRO A 39 -41.26 30.59 -33.26
C PRO A 39 -40.49 31.79 -33.92
N ALA A 40 -39.38 31.42 -34.57
CA ALA A 40 -38.89 31.90 -35.89
C ALA A 40 -38.15 33.25 -36.10
N ARG A 41 -36.96 33.09 -36.74
CA ARG A 41 -36.36 33.87 -37.85
C ARG A 41 -36.20 35.40 -37.75
N THR A 42 -34.94 35.85 -37.76
CA THR A 42 -34.39 36.71 -38.85
C THR A 42 -32.85 36.76 -38.81
N GLY A 43 -32.24 37.13 -39.94
CA GLY A 43 -30.83 37.54 -40.11
C GLY A 43 -30.78 38.47 -41.35
N PRO A 44 -29.63 38.71 -42.03
CA PRO A 44 -28.22 38.37 -41.75
C PRO A 44 -27.29 39.62 -41.79
N GLY A 45 -25.95 39.46 -41.73
CA GLY A 45 -24.99 40.58 -41.89
C GLY A 45 -23.55 40.17 -42.26
N ARG A 46 -22.98 40.84 -43.28
CA ARG A 46 -21.64 40.70 -43.90
C ARG A 46 -20.47 40.79 -42.88
N ALA A 47 -19.29 40.15 -43.01
CA ALA A 47 -18.42 39.69 -44.13
C ALA A 47 -17.32 40.68 -44.59
N GLY A 48 -16.07 40.19 -44.67
CA GLY A 48 -14.83 40.89 -45.12
C GLY A 48 -13.88 41.30 -43.97
N ASP A 49 -12.55 41.34 -44.13
CA ASP A 49 -11.66 40.72 -45.14
C ASP A 49 -10.18 40.67 -44.64
N GLN A 50 -9.27 40.15 -45.48
CA GLN A 50 -7.79 40.15 -45.51
C GLN A 50 -7.01 41.28 -44.78
N SER A 51 -5.68 41.24 -44.50
CA SER A 51 -4.62 40.22 -44.21
C SER A 51 -3.23 40.85 -44.48
N GLN A 52 -2.14 40.35 -43.87
CA GLN A 52 -0.71 40.75 -44.08
C GLN A 52 -0.33 42.16 -43.50
N ALA A 53 0.94 42.58 -43.28
CA ALA A 53 2.25 42.06 -43.74
C ALA A 53 3.46 42.55 -42.87
N LEU A 54 4.61 41.82 -42.93
CA LEU A 54 6.03 42.28 -42.72
C LEU A 54 6.44 42.93 -41.36
N GLY A 55 7.71 43.09 -40.94
CA GLY A 55 9.06 42.84 -41.51
C GLY A 55 10.20 42.92 -40.45
N PRO A 56 11.53 42.82 -40.79
CA PRO A 56 12.57 42.30 -39.87
C PRO A 56 13.85 43.17 -39.60
N GLY A 57 14.75 42.67 -38.73
CA GLY A 57 16.18 43.09 -38.56
C GLY A 57 16.55 43.65 -37.16
N ALA A 58 17.81 43.66 -36.67
CA ALA A 58 19.06 43.01 -37.11
C ALA A 58 20.17 43.02 -36.01
N ASP A 59 21.07 42.02 -36.05
CA ASP A 59 22.53 41.96 -35.78
C ASP A 59 23.26 42.57 -34.54
N GLY A 60 24.39 41.92 -34.17
CA GLY A 60 25.49 42.46 -33.34
C GLY A 60 25.89 41.64 -32.09
N ASP A 61 27.18 41.63 -31.71
CA ASP A 61 28.21 40.63 -32.08
C ASP A 61 29.33 40.62 -30.98
N GLU A 62 30.31 39.70 -31.04
CA GLU A 62 31.57 39.57 -30.27
C GLU A 62 31.47 39.60 -28.71
N SER A 63 32.04 38.64 -27.97
CA SER A 63 33.48 38.36 -27.92
C SER A 63 33.78 37.15 -27.01
N GLN A 64 34.99 36.60 -27.09
CA GLN A 64 35.44 35.45 -26.29
C GLN A 64 36.35 35.85 -25.11
N ASP A 65 36.35 35.01 -24.07
CA ASP A 65 37.50 34.22 -23.59
C ASP A 65 37.85 34.20 -22.08
N HIS A 66 38.42 33.05 -21.71
CA HIS A 66 39.24 32.71 -20.52
C HIS A 66 38.95 33.30 -19.12
N LEU A 67 38.69 32.39 -18.16
CA LEU A 67 39.74 32.01 -17.19
C LEU A 67 39.42 30.68 -16.47
N SER A 68 40.47 29.96 -16.02
CA SER A 68 40.37 28.63 -15.40
C SER A 68 41.13 28.55 -14.07
N GLY A 69 40.61 27.75 -13.13
CA GLY A 69 41.20 27.48 -11.81
C GLY A 69 40.50 28.21 -10.65
N LEU A 70 40.52 27.69 -9.41
CA LEU A 70 41.12 26.46 -8.91
C LEU A 70 40.05 25.52 -8.33
N PHE A 71 40.16 24.22 -8.60
CA PHE A 71 39.55 23.19 -7.77
C PHE A 71 40.49 22.89 -6.59
N LEU A 72 40.11 23.29 -5.37
CA LEU A 72 40.74 22.77 -4.16
C LEU A 72 40.07 21.46 -3.74
N ASP A 73 40.90 20.52 -3.28
CA ASP A 73 40.48 19.15 -2.96
C ASP A 73 39.50 19.11 -1.77
N ARG A 74 38.54 18.20 -1.86
CA ARG A 74 37.48 17.96 -0.87
C ARG A 74 37.67 16.67 -0.06
N SER A 75 38.74 15.91 -0.33
CA SER A 75 39.04 14.60 0.28
C SER A 75 39.10 14.62 1.82
N HIS A 76 39.67 15.68 2.41
CA HIS A 76 40.06 15.70 3.82
C HIS A 76 38.93 15.90 4.86
N LEU A 77 37.67 16.10 4.43
CA LEU A 77 36.53 16.25 5.35
C LEU A 77 35.62 15.01 5.47
N ASP A 78 35.69 14.05 4.54
CA ASP A 78 34.82 12.86 4.55
C ASP A 78 35.32 11.74 5.51
N ALA A 79 36.53 11.87 6.07
CA ALA A 79 37.18 10.84 6.89
C ALA A 79 36.74 10.81 8.37
N ALA A 80 36.48 11.97 8.98
CA ALA A 80 36.28 12.10 10.44
C ALA A 80 34.88 11.70 10.95
N TYR A 81 34.15 10.86 10.21
CA TYR A 81 32.72 10.59 10.45
C TYR A 81 32.28 9.13 10.16
N GLN A 82 33.22 8.17 10.08
CA GLN A 82 32.94 6.81 9.57
C GLN A 82 33.29 5.64 10.50
N ASP A 83 33.95 5.86 11.65
CA ASP A 83 34.37 4.77 12.55
C ASP A 83 33.38 4.50 13.70
N ASP A 84 32.72 3.32 13.65
CA ASP A 84 31.91 2.76 14.73
C ASP A 84 32.79 2.22 15.88
N ALA A 85 33.45 3.13 16.63
CA ALA A 85 34.30 2.78 17.77
C ALA A 85 33.48 2.56 19.07
N TYR A 86 33.28 1.31 19.48
CA TYR A 86 32.69 0.98 20.77
C TYR A 86 33.66 1.31 21.92
N LEU A 87 33.30 2.30 22.74
CA LEU A 87 33.91 2.57 24.04
C LEU A 87 33.40 1.58 25.09
N ASP A 88 34.21 1.32 26.13
CA ASP A 88 33.81 0.55 27.30
C ASP A 88 32.96 1.41 28.30
N PRO A 89 32.40 0.81 29.37
CA PRO A 89 31.56 1.55 30.33
C PRO A 89 32.27 2.70 31.08
N GLU A 90 33.60 2.77 31.04
CA GLU A 90 34.39 3.89 31.60
C GLU A 90 34.79 4.93 30.55
N GLY A 91 34.46 4.71 29.27
CA GLY A 91 34.74 5.64 28.18
C GLY A 91 36.16 5.55 27.61
N ARG A 92 36.87 4.43 27.80
CA ARG A 92 38.23 4.25 27.27
C ARG A 92 38.20 3.63 25.87
N LEU A 93 39.14 4.05 25.02
CA LEU A 93 39.37 3.42 23.71
C LEU A 93 40.06 2.07 23.90
N ARG A 94 39.38 0.99 23.51
CA ARG A 94 39.97 -0.36 23.47
C ARG A 94 40.99 -0.46 22.34
N GLN A 95 42.28 -0.49 22.69
CA GLN A 95 43.30 -0.93 21.74
C GLN A 95 43.12 -2.43 21.43
N PRO A 96 43.35 -2.88 20.18
CA PRO A 96 43.34 -4.30 19.86
C PRO A 96 44.53 -4.99 20.55
N ARG A 97 44.26 -6.01 21.37
CA ARG A 97 45.31 -6.87 21.92
C ARG A 97 45.97 -7.64 20.76
N GLY A 98 47.28 -7.52 20.64
CA GLY A 98 48.07 -8.41 19.79
C GLY A 98 47.95 -9.86 20.25
N TYR A 99 47.78 -10.79 19.32
CA TYR A 99 47.70 -12.21 19.60
C TYR A 99 49.12 -12.79 19.66
N GLN A 100 49.73 -12.81 20.84
CA GLN A 100 50.85 -13.71 21.13
C GLN A 100 50.28 -15.00 21.71
N GLY A 101 50.44 -16.09 20.96
CA GLY A 101 50.37 -17.46 21.44
C GLY A 101 51.61 -18.17 20.91
N ASP A 102 52.39 -18.75 21.81
CA ASP A 102 53.55 -19.58 21.51
C ASP A 102 53.23 -21.04 21.87
N GLU A 103 54.21 -21.93 21.71
CA GLU A 103 54.18 -23.36 22.01
C GLU A 103 53.40 -24.25 21.01
N THR A 104 54.19 -24.90 20.15
CA THR A 104 54.24 -26.36 19.90
C THR A 104 52.94 -27.19 19.98
N GLU A 105 52.69 -28.13 19.06
CA GLU A 105 53.63 -29.20 18.69
C GLU A 105 53.33 -29.86 17.32
N ARG A 106 54.32 -30.60 16.77
CA ARG A 106 54.22 -31.75 15.80
C ARG A 106 53.23 -31.62 14.60
N ILE A 107 53.66 -31.74 13.34
CA ILE A 107 54.33 -32.90 12.70
C ILE A 107 55.30 -32.44 11.58
N GLU A 108 56.23 -33.31 11.19
CA GLU A 108 57.39 -33.00 10.34
C GLU A 108 57.20 -33.09 8.80
N ARG A 109 57.97 -32.25 8.09
CA ARG A 109 58.70 -32.47 6.82
C ARG A 109 58.02 -33.19 5.62
N ARG A 110 57.88 -32.45 4.50
CA ARG A 110 58.71 -32.47 3.24
C ARG A 110 59.22 -33.84 2.68
N PRO A 111 59.54 -33.99 1.35
CA PRO A 111 59.67 -32.95 0.29
C PRO A 111 59.30 -33.32 -1.19
N MET A 112 59.29 -32.29 -2.06
CA MET A 112 59.86 -32.21 -3.45
C MET A 112 59.49 -33.18 -4.61
N ARG A 113 59.55 -32.58 -5.83
CA ARG A 113 59.85 -33.16 -7.18
C ARG A 113 58.77 -34.07 -7.82
N ALA A 114 58.77 -34.34 -9.14
CA ALA A 114 59.18 -33.56 -10.33
C ALA A 114 58.79 -34.33 -11.62
N ASP A 115 58.82 -33.64 -12.78
CA ASP A 115 58.98 -34.18 -14.15
C ASP A 115 57.89 -35.11 -14.76
N ARG A 116 57.41 -34.70 -15.95
CA ARG A 116 57.06 -35.53 -17.15
C ARG A 116 55.85 -36.48 -17.06
N ALA A 117 55.27 -36.96 -18.18
CA ALA A 117 55.08 -36.41 -19.54
C ALA A 117 54.10 -37.32 -20.32
N ARG A 118 53.43 -36.79 -21.36
CA ARG A 118 52.51 -37.51 -22.29
C ARG A 118 51.23 -38.06 -21.58
N GLU A 119 50.15 -38.45 -22.27
CA GLU A 119 49.93 -38.64 -23.73
C GLU A 119 48.54 -38.09 -24.18
N LYS A 120 48.27 -38.08 -25.50
CA LYS A 120 46.98 -37.73 -26.14
C LYS A 120 46.55 -38.89 -27.07
N PRO A 121 45.23 -39.12 -27.25
CA PRO A 121 44.63 -38.85 -28.59
C PRO A 121 43.20 -38.26 -28.52
N ARG A 122 42.89 -37.19 -29.29
CA ARG A 122 42.09 -37.15 -30.56
C ARG A 122 40.56 -37.19 -30.34
N GLY A 123 39.71 -36.52 -31.15
CA GLY A 123 39.91 -35.67 -32.34
C GLY A 123 38.90 -34.49 -32.39
N THR A 124 39.16 -33.37 -33.11
CA THR A 124 38.90 -33.09 -34.56
C THR A 124 37.47 -32.61 -34.87
N GLY A 125 37.23 -31.46 -35.53
CA GLY A 125 38.16 -30.39 -35.96
C GLY A 125 37.54 -29.31 -36.89
N GLY A 126 38.34 -28.29 -37.28
CA GLY A 126 38.03 -27.25 -38.30
C GLY A 126 37.66 -25.87 -37.71
N GLY A 127 38.15 -24.71 -38.19
CA GLY A 127 39.12 -24.39 -39.27
C GLY A 127 39.85 -23.03 -39.05
N ARG A 128 40.70 -22.59 -39.98
CA ARG A 128 41.64 -21.42 -39.92
C ARG A 128 42.05 -20.99 -41.37
N PRO A 129 42.94 -20.00 -41.69
CA PRO A 129 44.08 -19.45 -40.90
C PRO A 129 44.47 -17.94 -41.02
N GLY A 130 45.43 -17.53 -40.16
CA GLY A 130 46.31 -16.33 -40.23
C GLY A 130 47.35 -16.37 -39.07
N VAL A 131 48.66 -16.06 -39.11
CA VAL A 131 49.64 -15.53 -40.12
C VAL A 131 49.67 -13.98 -40.23
N ARG A 132 50.78 -13.24 -40.06
CA ARG A 132 52.23 -13.54 -39.75
C ARG A 132 52.86 -12.43 -38.84
N VAL A 133 54.12 -12.59 -38.40
CA VAL A 133 54.82 -11.72 -37.40
C VAL A 133 56.34 -11.57 -37.65
N PRO A 134 56.94 -10.37 -37.45
CA PRO A 134 58.39 -10.14 -37.24
C PRO A 134 58.72 -9.38 -35.91
N ALA A 135 60.01 -9.04 -35.68
CA ALA A 135 60.56 -8.20 -34.58
C ALA A 135 61.88 -7.51 -35.07
N PRO A 136 62.96 -7.13 -34.32
CA PRO A 136 63.51 -7.51 -32.98
C PRO A 136 63.46 -6.30 -31.97
N THR A 137 64.30 -5.98 -30.96
CA THR A 137 65.68 -6.33 -30.47
C THR A 137 65.84 -6.19 -28.92
N SER A 138 67.02 -6.52 -28.38
CA SER A 138 67.57 -6.20 -27.02
C SER A 138 69.10 -6.46 -27.02
N PRO A 139 69.92 -5.98 -26.04
CA PRO A 139 70.36 -6.88 -24.95
C PRO A 139 70.83 -6.28 -23.58
N THR A 140 70.81 -7.18 -22.59
CA THR A 140 71.32 -7.23 -21.19
C THR A 140 72.69 -6.60 -20.79
N ARG A 141 72.84 -6.23 -19.49
CA ARG A 141 73.76 -6.88 -18.49
C ARG A 141 73.57 -6.43 -17.02
N SER A 142 74.35 -6.99 -16.06
CA SER A 142 74.24 -6.87 -14.57
C SER A 142 75.57 -7.34 -13.90
N PRO A 143 75.76 -7.53 -12.56
CA PRO A 143 75.31 -6.83 -11.31
C PRO A 143 76.44 -6.67 -10.21
N ARG A 144 76.06 -6.40 -8.93
CA ARG A 144 76.66 -6.86 -7.61
C ARG A 144 77.58 -5.90 -6.75
N PRO A 145 77.78 -6.15 -5.41
CA PRO A 145 77.66 -5.07 -4.37
C PRO A 145 78.73 -5.04 -3.22
N GLY A 146 78.50 -4.23 -2.16
CA GLY A 146 79.27 -4.22 -0.88
C GLY A 146 78.63 -3.41 0.28
N ALA A 147 79.12 -3.59 1.53
CA ALA A 147 78.71 -2.94 2.82
C ALA A 147 79.95 -2.95 3.80
N PRO A 148 79.94 -2.50 5.09
CA PRO A 148 78.88 -1.99 6.00
C PRO A 148 79.28 -0.73 6.89
N ARG A 149 78.62 -0.56 8.07
CA ARG A 149 78.74 0.48 9.15
C ARG A 149 80.02 0.33 10.03
N PRO A 150 80.52 1.35 10.84
CA PRO A 150 79.87 2.19 11.90
C PRO A 150 80.20 3.73 11.78
N GLY A 151 80.12 4.66 12.76
CA GLY A 151 79.80 4.69 14.22
C GLY A 151 79.74 6.14 14.84
N PRO A 152 79.45 6.35 16.15
CA PRO A 152 79.35 7.66 16.86
C PRO A 152 80.59 7.97 17.77
N PRO A 153 80.67 8.98 18.69
CA PRO A 153 79.68 9.98 19.19
C PRO A 153 80.16 11.45 19.51
N GLY A 154 79.22 12.32 19.95
CA GLY A 154 79.45 13.50 20.84
C GLY A 154 80.07 14.79 20.24
N GLY A 155 79.96 15.99 20.84
CA GLY A 155 79.12 16.46 21.97
C GLY A 155 79.55 17.84 22.53
N HIS A 156 78.59 18.75 22.81
CA HIS A 156 78.77 20.11 23.41
C HIS A 156 79.58 21.14 22.57
N GLY A 157 79.48 22.47 22.76
CA GLY A 157 78.50 23.29 23.48
C GLY A 157 78.92 24.76 23.76
N ARG A 158 77.93 25.68 23.87
CA ARG A 158 77.93 27.01 24.56
C ARG A 158 78.70 28.26 24.01
N ALA A 159 77.90 29.33 23.87
CA ALA A 159 78.06 30.70 24.46
C ALA A 159 78.86 31.83 23.74
N GLY A 160 78.55 33.08 24.15
CA GLY A 160 79.02 34.37 23.61
C GLY A 160 77.99 35.06 22.69
N VAL A 161 77.14 36.05 23.02
CA VAL A 161 76.99 37.10 24.08
C VAL A 161 77.48 38.52 23.68
N ALA A 162 76.55 39.48 23.73
CA ALA A 162 76.69 40.95 23.64
C ALA A 162 77.03 41.57 22.25
N ASP A 163 76.76 42.86 21.97
CA ASP A 163 76.07 43.89 22.78
C ASP A 163 75.19 44.87 21.95
N ARG A 164 74.53 45.80 22.67
CA ARG A 164 73.92 47.11 22.32
C ARG A 164 74.49 47.86 21.09
N ALA A 165 73.86 48.93 20.57
CA ALA A 165 72.48 49.46 20.53
C ALA A 165 72.51 50.78 19.72
N GLY A 166 71.37 51.27 19.18
CA GLY A 166 71.34 52.61 18.56
C GLY A 166 70.01 52.96 17.88
N THR A 167 69.54 54.20 18.04
CA THR A 167 68.28 54.70 17.46
C THR A 167 68.52 55.74 16.37
N ARG A 168 67.65 55.79 15.34
CA ARG A 168 66.85 56.98 14.95
C ARG A 168 65.98 56.73 13.70
N ARG A 169 65.05 57.67 13.45
CA ARG A 169 64.08 57.69 12.33
C ARG A 169 64.65 58.39 11.08
N SER A 170 64.26 57.91 9.90
CA SER A 170 63.82 58.76 8.77
C SER A 170 63.10 57.90 7.69
N VAL A 171 62.29 58.55 6.86
CA VAL A 171 61.52 58.00 5.72
C VAL A 171 61.50 59.09 4.63
N PRO A 172 61.83 58.76 3.36
CA PRO A 172 60.84 58.76 2.28
C PRO A 172 60.98 57.57 1.31
N ALA A 173 60.14 57.49 0.27
CA ALA A 173 59.96 56.29 -0.56
C ALA A 173 59.96 56.55 -2.09
N ALA A 174 60.48 55.58 -2.86
CA ALA A 174 60.19 55.21 -4.27
C ALA A 174 60.99 53.90 -4.54
N VAL A 175 60.44 52.78 -5.02
CA VAL A 175 60.08 52.45 -6.43
C VAL A 175 61.34 52.52 -7.33
N GLU A 176 61.86 51.44 -7.97
CA GLU A 176 61.16 50.35 -8.69
C GLU A 176 61.98 49.00 -8.84
N ALA A 177 61.33 47.95 -9.37
CA ALA A 177 61.87 46.78 -10.13
C ALA A 177 62.96 45.80 -9.57
N VAL A 178 62.53 44.83 -8.74
CA VAL A 178 62.50 43.35 -9.00
C VAL A 178 63.52 42.75 -10.03
N PRO A 179 64.35 41.73 -9.67
CA PRO A 179 63.96 40.34 -9.94
C PRO A 179 64.33 39.21 -8.94
N ALA A 180 63.33 38.37 -8.65
CA ALA A 180 63.33 36.90 -8.49
C ALA A 180 64.34 36.15 -7.57
N ALA A 181 63.88 35.75 -6.37
CA ALA A 181 64.18 34.43 -5.79
C ALA A 181 63.09 33.94 -4.79
N ARG A 182 62.55 32.74 -5.06
CA ARG A 182 61.58 31.91 -4.29
C ARG A 182 61.30 32.28 -2.81
N ARG A 183 60.02 32.54 -2.49
CA ARG A 183 59.40 32.28 -1.16
C ARG A 183 58.06 31.55 -1.34
N ALA A 184 57.65 30.78 -0.34
CA ALA A 184 56.41 30.00 -0.36
C ALA A 184 55.17 30.86 -0.07
N PRO A 185 53.95 30.45 -0.49
CA PRO A 185 52.72 31.20 -0.22
C PRO A 185 52.42 31.25 1.29
N SER A 186 52.05 32.44 1.78
CA SER A 186 51.54 32.66 3.13
C SER A 186 50.08 32.24 3.25
N GLU A 187 49.72 31.59 4.37
CA GLU A 187 48.33 31.29 4.71
C GLU A 187 47.53 32.59 4.96
N PRO A 188 46.23 32.65 4.60
CA PRO A 188 45.40 33.82 4.87
C PRO A 188 45.01 33.88 6.36
N GLU A 189 45.14 35.06 6.97
CA GLU A 189 44.90 35.27 8.40
C GLU A 189 43.44 34.95 8.82
N THR A 190 43.23 33.79 9.45
CA THR A 190 42.02 33.56 10.24
C THR A 190 42.18 34.18 11.63
N GLY A 191 41.55 35.33 11.85
CA GLY A 191 41.54 35.98 13.17
C GLY A 191 40.98 35.09 14.28
N PRO A 192 41.34 35.35 15.56
CA PRO A 192 41.17 34.36 16.63
C PRO A 192 39.72 33.91 16.86
N LEU A 193 39.49 32.60 16.82
CA LEU A 193 38.28 31.99 17.34
C LEU A 193 38.30 32.03 18.88
N GLU A 194 37.28 32.66 19.49
CA GLU A 194 37.15 32.76 20.94
C GLU A 194 37.05 31.36 21.60
N THR A 195 38.17 30.87 22.17
CA THR A 195 38.19 29.66 23.00
C THR A 195 37.64 29.93 24.41
N GLY A 196 36.45 30.51 24.50
CA GLY A 196 35.69 30.62 25.74
C GLY A 196 35.07 29.27 26.13
N PRO A 197 34.99 28.93 27.43
CA PRO A 197 34.46 27.64 27.91
C PRO A 197 32.93 27.53 27.77
N LEU A 198 32.43 27.47 26.53
CA LEU A 198 31.02 27.43 26.17
C LEU A 198 30.45 26.00 26.22
N THR A 199 30.03 25.59 27.42
CA THR A 199 28.89 24.68 27.69
C THR A 199 28.48 23.72 26.55
N ALA A 200 29.26 22.67 26.36
CA ALA A 200 29.03 21.59 25.38
C ALA A 200 27.63 20.90 25.38
N PRO A 201 26.84 20.79 26.47
CA PRO A 201 25.61 19.97 26.47
C PRO A 201 24.52 20.35 25.45
N VAL A 202 24.51 21.58 24.92
CA VAL A 202 23.45 22.10 24.02
C VAL A 202 23.90 22.10 22.54
N LEU A 203 25.04 21.46 22.24
CA LEU A 203 25.69 21.45 20.92
C LEU A 203 26.09 20.07 20.40
N ALA A 204 25.85 19.00 21.16
CA ALA A 204 25.97 17.64 20.62
C ALA A 204 25.12 17.50 19.34
N PRO A 205 25.65 16.88 18.26
CA PRO A 205 24.84 16.42 17.14
C PRO A 205 23.69 15.52 17.61
N LEU A 206 22.73 15.24 16.73
CA LEU A 206 21.82 14.11 16.91
C LEU A 206 22.60 12.80 16.71
N GLY A 207 23.40 12.44 17.72
CA GLY A 207 24.11 11.16 17.78
C GLY A 207 23.13 10.00 17.76
N HIS A 208 23.61 8.84 17.32
CA HIS A 208 22.78 7.64 17.19
C HIS A 208 22.10 7.30 18.53
N SER A 209 20.77 7.28 18.54
CA SER A 209 19.97 6.97 19.73
C SER A 209 19.25 5.64 19.53
N PRO A 210 19.69 4.56 20.19
CA PRO A 210 19.05 3.25 20.08
C PRO A 210 17.56 3.28 20.44
N ALA A 211 17.14 4.15 21.36
CA ALA A 211 15.73 4.33 21.72
C ALA A 211 14.87 4.89 20.58
N LEU A 212 15.43 5.70 19.67
CA LEU A 212 14.70 6.16 18.48
C LEU A 212 14.53 5.01 17.47
N ASP A 213 15.55 4.18 17.29
CA ASP A 213 15.42 2.94 16.49
C ASP A 213 14.41 1.98 17.15
N GLY A 214 14.41 1.81 18.47
CA GLY A 214 13.43 0.98 19.16
C GLY A 214 11.99 1.47 19.02
N LEU A 215 11.77 2.80 19.01
CA LEU A 215 10.45 3.35 18.73
C LEU A 215 10.02 3.07 17.27
N ARG A 216 10.96 3.16 16.31
CA ARG A 216 10.73 2.74 14.92
C ARG A 216 10.42 1.24 14.79
N ALA A 217 11.00 0.41 15.66
CA ALA A 217 10.73 -1.02 15.70
C ALA A 217 9.32 -1.33 16.19
N LEU A 218 8.91 -0.75 17.34
CA LEU A 218 7.53 -0.89 17.81
C LEU A 218 6.54 -0.36 16.77
N ALA A 219 6.82 0.79 16.14
CA ALA A 219 5.96 1.39 15.12
C ALA A 219 5.73 0.47 13.91
N VAL A 220 6.77 -0.17 13.35
CA VAL A 220 6.58 -1.11 12.22
C VAL A 220 5.95 -2.42 12.68
N LEU A 221 6.26 -2.92 13.88
CA LEU A 221 5.64 -4.13 14.41
C LEU A 221 4.14 -3.94 14.70
N GLY A 222 3.74 -2.75 15.18
CA GLY A 222 2.34 -2.35 15.33
C GLY A 222 1.59 -2.39 14.00
N VAL A 223 2.15 -1.76 12.96
CA VAL A 223 1.57 -1.77 11.60
C VAL A 223 1.50 -3.18 11.00
N MET A 224 2.56 -3.98 11.14
CA MET A 224 2.57 -5.37 10.65
C MET A 224 1.55 -6.25 11.36
N ALA A 225 1.34 -6.05 12.67
CA ALA A 225 0.36 -6.79 13.46
C ALA A 225 -1.09 -6.36 13.15
N TYR A 226 -1.32 -5.07 12.85
CA TYR A 226 -2.59 -4.57 12.35
C TYR A 226 -2.96 -5.21 11.01
N HIS A 227 -2.07 -5.16 10.02
CA HIS A 227 -2.28 -5.83 8.72
C HIS A 227 -2.30 -7.37 8.82
N ALA A 228 -1.89 -7.95 9.95
CA ALA A 228 -2.03 -9.37 10.28
C ALA A 228 -3.34 -9.71 11.03
N GLY A 229 -4.27 -8.77 11.17
CA GLY A 229 -5.58 -9.02 11.79
C GLY A 229 -5.51 -9.42 13.26
N LEU A 230 -4.46 -9.00 13.99
CA LEU A 230 -4.32 -9.36 15.39
C LEU A 230 -5.30 -8.54 16.24
N SER A 231 -6.43 -9.17 16.59
CA SER A 231 -7.58 -8.58 17.29
C SER A 231 -7.27 -7.95 18.67
N TRP A 232 -6.10 -8.24 19.26
CA TRP A 232 -5.62 -7.58 20.48
C TRP A 232 -4.87 -6.26 20.21
N MET A 233 -4.70 -5.85 18.95
CA MET A 233 -4.03 -4.59 18.58
C MET A 233 -4.67 -3.86 17.37
N PRO A 234 -5.98 -3.55 17.41
CA PRO A 234 -6.69 -2.88 16.30
C PRO A 234 -6.13 -1.49 15.97
N GLY A 235 -5.53 -0.78 16.94
CA GLY A 235 -4.93 0.54 16.72
C GLY A 235 -3.48 0.51 16.19
N GLY A 236 -2.96 -0.66 15.79
CA GLY A 236 -1.58 -0.82 15.33
C GLY A 236 -1.20 0.04 14.10
N LEU A 237 -2.19 0.45 13.29
CA LEU A 237 -2.01 1.42 12.19
C LEU A 237 -1.35 2.74 12.64
N LEU A 238 -1.56 3.15 13.90
CA LEU A 238 -1.04 4.40 14.48
C LEU A 238 0.48 4.36 14.71
N GLY A 239 1.15 3.24 14.41
CA GLY A 239 2.58 3.21 14.17
C GLY A 239 3.02 4.14 13.02
N VAL A 240 2.15 4.44 12.05
CA VAL A 240 2.43 5.43 10.99
C VAL A 240 2.56 6.85 11.57
N ASP A 241 1.66 7.27 12.46
CA ASP A 241 1.77 8.54 13.18
C ASP A 241 3.07 8.64 14.00
N ALA A 242 3.54 7.52 14.55
CA ALA A 242 4.83 7.47 15.22
C ALA A 242 6.02 7.69 14.27
N PHE A 243 5.95 7.19 13.03
CA PHE A 243 6.93 7.53 11.99
C PHE A 243 6.84 9.01 11.58
N PHE A 244 5.64 9.54 11.37
CA PHE A 244 5.43 10.96 11.02
C PHE A 244 6.04 11.92 12.06
N VAL A 245 5.75 11.73 13.36
CA VAL A 245 6.35 12.58 14.42
C VAL A 245 7.87 12.43 14.48
N LEU A 246 8.41 11.22 14.34
CA LEU A 246 9.86 10.99 14.28
C LEU A 246 10.51 11.68 13.08
N SER A 247 9.88 11.61 11.91
CA SER A 247 10.37 12.20 10.67
C SER A 247 10.34 13.73 10.70
N GLY A 248 9.25 14.31 11.21
CA GLY A 248 9.16 15.74 11.52
C GLY A 248 10.28 16.22 12.45
N PHE A 249 10.51 15.47 13.54
CA PHE A 249 11.54 15.76 14.54
C PHE A 249 12.96 15.68 13.94
N LEU A 250 13.29 14.58 13.26
CA LEU A 250 14.64 14.33 12.75
C LEU A 250 15.02 15.30 11.63
N ILE A 251 14.13 15.53 10.66
CA ILE A 251 14.43 16.41 9.51
C ILE A 251 14.59 17.87 9.95
N THR A 252 13.66 18.37 10.77
CA THR A 252 13.74 19.74 11.30
C THR A 252 14.97 19.93 12.20
N GLY A 253 15.30 18.92 13.01
CA GLY A 253 16.51 18.92 13.83
C GLY A 253 17.79 18.99 13.00
N LEU A 254 17.89 18.21 11.93
CA LEU A 254 19.05 18.16 11.03
C LEU A 254 19.25 19.47 10.26
N LEU A 255 18.21 20.02 9.64
CA LEU A 255 18.28 21.28 8.88
C LEU A 255 18.74 22.45 9.75
N ILE A 256 18.16 22.57 10.94
CA ILE A 256 18.49 23.65 11.87
C ILE A 256 19.88 23.44 12.48
N ALA A 257 20.34 22.19 12.65
CA ALA A 257 21.73 21.89 13.02
C ALA A 257 22.73 22.28 11.92
N GLU A 258 22.45 21.95 10.65
CA GLU A 258 23.28 22.32 9.49
C GLU A 258 23.39 23.85 9.35
N TYR A 259 22.29 24.59 9.57
CA TYR A 259 22.31 26.05 9.62
C TYR A 259 23.09 26.59 10.82
N ARG A 260 22.99 25.95 12.00
CA ARG A 260 23.74 26.37 13.20
C ARG A 260 25.25 26.30 13.01
N THR A 261 25.75 25.29 12.29
CA THR A 261 27.19 25.06 12.09
C THR A 261 27.71 25.76 10.84
N THR A 262 26.99 25.73 9.72
CA THR A 262 27.48 26.22 8.41
C THR A 262 26.92 27.59 7.99
N ARG A 263 25.95 28.14 8.72
CA ARG A 263 25.16 29.35 8.37
C ARG A 263 24.37 29.26 7.05
N ARG A 264 24.24 28.06 6.47
CA ARG A 264 23.44 27.75 5.27
C ARG A 264 22.72 26.41 5.45
N ILE A 265 21.80 26.10 4.56
CA ILE A 265 21.20 24.77 4.42
C ILE A 265 21.51 24.31 3.00
N ASP A 266 22.10 23.11 2.86
CA ASP A 266 22.39 22.52 1.56
C ASP A 266 21.26 21.55 1.18
N LEU A 267 20.17 22.10 0.66
CA LEU A 267 19.00 21.34 0.21
C LEU A 267 19.37 20.25 -0.81
N ARG A 268 20.34 20.52 -1.69
CA ARG A 268 20.81 19.54 -2.67
C ARG A 268 21.50 18.36 -1.99
N SER A 269 22.42 18.61 -1.06
CA SER A 269 23.04 17.53 -0.28
C SER A 269 22.04 16.82 0.64
N PHE A 270 21.06 17.55 1.20
CA PHE A 270 19.95 16.98 1.97
C PHE A 270 19.14 15.98 1.14
N TRP A 271 18.61 16.38 -0.02
CA TRP A 271 17.84 15.48 -0.88
C TRP A 271 18.68 14.31 -1.39
N ILE A 272 19.93 14.53 -1.83
CA ILE A 272 20.83 13.43 -2.23
C ILE A 272 21.06 12.42 -1.09
N ARG A 273 21.13 12.86 0.18
CA ARG A 273 21.19 11.98 1.35
C ARG A 273 19.88 11.20 1.58
N ARG A 274 18.71 11.83 1.38
CA ARG A 274 17.38 11.18 1.51
C ARG A 274 17.12 10.17 0.39
N THR A 275 17.31 10.55 -0.87
CA THR A 275 17.12 9.66 -2.04
C THR A 275 17.99 8.41 -1.93
N ARG A 276 19.28 8.54 -1.56
CA ARG A 276 20.19 7.39 -1.33
C ARG A 276 19.82 6.49 -0.14
N ARG A 277 18.93 6.93 0.76
CA ARG A 277 18.45 6.14 1.91
C ARG A 277 17.19 5.34 1.58
N LEU A 278 16.36 5.79 0.64
CA LEU A 278 15.01 5.27 0.45
C LEU A 278 14.73 4.72 -0.95
N MET A 279 14.99 5.53 -1.99
CA MET A 279 14.72 5.17 -3.38
C MET A 279 15.28 3.80 -3.79
N PRO A 280 16.45 3.33 -3.31
CA PRO A 280 16.92 1.97 -3.62
C PRO A 280 16.00 0.84 -3.15
N ALA A 281 15.39 0.94 -1.96
CA ALA A 281 14.46 -0.09 -1.50
C ALA A 281 13.12 0.04 -2.23
N LEU A 282 12.61 1.27 -2.40
CA LEU A 282 11.38 1.53 -3.16
C LEU A 282 11.46 0.91 -4.55
N LEU A 283 12.50 1.21 -5.33
CA LEU A 283 12.69 0.67 -6.67
C LEU A 283 12.85 -0.87 -6.67
N ALA A 284 13.47 -1.45 -5.65
CA ALA A 284 13.57 -2.91 -5.52
C ALA A 284 12.19 -3.55 -5.24
N MET A 285 11.37 -2.93 -4.39
CA MET A 285 9.98 -3.37 -4.15
C MET A 285 9.11 -3.19 -5.38
N MET A 286 9.22 -2.08 -6.11
CA MET A 286 8.49 -1.87 -7.38
C MET A 286 8.83 -2.94 -8.43
N VAL A 287 10.09 -3.38 -8.52
CA VAL A 287 10.47 -4.52 -9.38
C VAL A 287 9.89 -5.83 -8.85
N GLY A 288 9.84 -6.04 -7.53
CA GLY A 288 9.17 -7.20 -6.91
C GLY A 288 7.65 -7.23 -7.16
N VAL A 289 6.99 -6.08 -7.16
CA VAL A 289 5.55 -5.95 -7.46
C VAL A 289 5.25 -6.09 -8.96
N ALA A 290 6.14 -5.62 -9.84
CA ALA A 290 6.05 -5.92 -11.27
C ALA A 290 6.28 -7.42 -11.56
N ALA A 291 7.23 -8.06 -10.88
CA ALA A 291 7.45 -9.50 -10.95
C ALA A 291 6.23 -10.30 -10.45
N TYR A 292 5.59 -9.84 -9.37
CA TYR A 292 4.33 -10.40 -8.87
C TYR A 292 3.22 -10.30 -9.93
N ALA A 293 2.98 -9.10 -10.45
CA ALA A 293 1.95 -8.82 -11.45
C ALA A 293 2.10 -9.70 -12.70
N GLN A 294 3.34 -9.96 -13.14
CA GLN A 294 3.62 -10.69 -14.36
C GLN A 294 3.56 -12.23 -14.23
N TRP A 295 3.74 -12.79 -13.02
CA TRP A 295 4.01 -14.23 -12.84
C TRP A 295 3.21 -14.94 -11.73
N VAL A 296 2.48 -14.21 -10.88
CA VAL A 296 1.86 -14.78 -9.66
C VAL A 296 0.47 -14.20 -9.38
N ALA A 297 0.24 -12.94 -9.76
CA ALA A 297 -1.03 -12.25 -9.57
C ALA A 297 -2.12 -12.81 -10.51
N ALA A 298 -3.36 -12.86 -10.01
CA ALA A 298 -4.55 -12.97 -10.86
C ALA A 298 -4.86 -11.59 -11.50
N PRO A 299 -5.60 -11.54 -12.63
CA PRO A 299 -6.04 -10.28 -13.26
C PRO A 299 -6.70 -9.31 -12.26
N SER A 300 -7.52 -9.86 -11.35
CA SER A 300 -8.17 -9.18 -10.22
C SER A 300 -7.24 -8.36 -9.32
N GLU A 301 -5.97 -8.76 -9.18
CA GLU A 301 -4.99 -8.13 -8.29
C GLU A 301 -4.11 -7.08 -9.00
N VAL A 302 -4.30 -6.87 -10.31
CA VAL A 302 -3.46 -5.95 -11.13
C VAL A 302 -4.24 -4.84 -11.84
N THR A 303 -5.57 -4.88 -11.86
CA THR A 303 -6.47 -3.88 -12.49
C THR A 303 -6.05 -2.42 -12.27
N THR A 304 -5.95 -2.01 -11.01
CA THR A 304 -5.61 -0.63 -10.59
C THR A 304 -4.09 -0.39 -10.54
N LEU A 305 -3.30 -1.46 -10.48
CA LEU A 305 -1.88 -1.45 -10.10
C LEU A 305 -1.00 -0.53 -10.96
N ARG A 306 -1.30 -0.42 -12.26
CA ARG A 306 -0.61 0.54 -13.16
C ARG A 306 -0.71 1.97 -12.64
N THR A 307 -1.90 2.40 -12.24
CA THR A 307 -2.16 3.78 -11.77
C THR A 307 -1.49 4.03 -10.42
N ASP A 308 -1.57 3.05 -9.52
CA ASP A 308 -0.99 3.12 -8.18
C ASP A 308 0.54 3.10 -8.23
N ALA A 309 1.12 2.36 -9.16
CA ALA A 309 2.57 2.29 -9.35
C ALA A 309 3.15 3.61 -9.88
N LEU A 310 2.46 4.26 -10.82
CA LEU A 310 2.81 5.60 -11.28
C LEU A 310 2.64 6.64 -10.14
N ALA A 311 1.54 6.56 -9.38
CA ALA A 311 1.29 7.44 -8.24
C ALA A 311 2.31 7.22 -7.11
N THR A 312 2.77 5.98 -6.88
CA THR A 312 3.82 5.61 -5.93
C THR A 312 5.16 6.23 -6.34
N LEU A 313 5.56 6.06 -7.60
CA LEU A 313 6.82 6.60 -8.14
C LEU A 313 6.83 8.14 -8.21
N GLY A 314 5.65 8.76 -8.37
CA GLY A 314 5.44 10.21 -8.26
C GLY A 314 5.29 10.75 -6.83
N TYR A 315 5.27 9.88 -5.80
CA TYR A 315 4.92 10.23 -4.41
C TYR A 315 3.60 11.00 -4.26
N VAL A 316 2.57 10.58 -5.00
CA VAL A 316 1.18 11.06 -4.93
C VAL A 316 0.17 9.93 -4.70
N ALA A 317 0.62 8.72 -4.36
CA ALA A 317 -0.22 7.56 -4.06
C ALA A 317 -1.32 7.86 -3.03
N ASN A 318 -1.03 8.68 -2.01
CA ASN A 318 -2.04 9.09 -1.05
C ASN A 318 -3.21 9.87 -1.67
N TRP A 319 -2.94 10.71 -2.68
CA TRP A 319 -3.99 11.42 -3.42
C TRP A 319 -4.73 10.50 -4.40
N ARG A 320 -4.07 9.48 -4.96
CA ARG A 320 -4.71 8.41 -5.77
C ARG A 320 -5.70 7.56 -4.96
N PHE A 321 -5.45 7.36 -3.66
CA PHE A 321 -6.36 6.64 -2.75
C PHE A 321 -7.35 7.57 -2.00
N ALA A 322 -7.08 8.88 -1.94
CA ALA A 322 -7.99 9.89 -1.39
C ALA A 322 -9.09 10.36 -2.36
N LEU A 323 -9.04 9.90 -3.61
CA LEU A 323 -9.88 10.31 -4.74
C LEU A 323 -10.34 9.09 -5.56
N SER A 324 -10.40 7.91 -4.93
CA SER A 324 -10.89 6.67 -5.52
C SER A 324 -12.04 6.17 -4.67
N ASP A 325 -13.17 6.85 -4.86
CA ASP A 325 -14.40 6.63 -4.11
C ASP A 325 -14.79 5.15 -4.18
N GLN A 326 -15.03 4.52 -3.02
CA GLN A 326 -15.21 3.07 -2.93
C GLN A 326 -16.55 2.67 -3.56
N SER A 327 -16.52 1.94 -4.67
CA SER A 327 -17.72 1.47 -5.35
C SER A 327 -18.32 0.24 -4.64
N TYR A 328 -19.57 -0.12 -4.98
CA TYR A 328 -20.16 -1.41 -4.56
C TYR A 328 -19.28 -2.61 -4.94
N PHE A 329 -18.51 -2.52 -6.03
CA PHE A 329 -17.68 -3.61 -6.53
C PHE A 329 -16.31 -3.72 -5.84
N ASP A 330 -15.81 -2.64 -5.22
CA ASP A 330 -14.54 -2.67 -4.48
C ASP A 330 -14.62 -3.50 -3.18
N HIS A 331 -15.82 -3.77 -2.67
CA HIS A 331 -16.04 -4.76 -1.60
C HIS A 331 -15.74 -6.21 -2.02
N PHE A 332 -15.46 -6.47 -3.30
CA PHE A 332 -15.06 -7.78 -3.83
C PHE A 332 -13.64 -7.77 -4.44
N SER A 333 -13.05 -6.60 -4.69
CA SER A 333 -11.71 -6.50 -5.28
C SER A 333 -10.60 -6.74 -4.25
N THR A 334 -9.40 -7.13 -4.70
CA THR A 334 -8.24 -7.29 -3.80
C THR A 334 -7.55 -5.93 -3.62
N PRO A 335 -7.31 -5.46 -2.37
CA PRO A 335 -6.62 -4.19 -2.14
C PRO A 335 -5.24 -4.12 -2.80
N SER A 336 -4.90 -2.95 -3.35
CA SER A 336 -3.65 -2.73 -4.06
C SER A 336 -2.40 -3.12 -3.24
N PRO A 337 -1.43 -3.88 -3.80
CA PRO A 337 -0.16 -4.17 -3.12
C PRO A 337 0.71 -2.92 -2.89
N LEU A 338 0.33 -1.77 -3.47
CA LEU A 338 0.97 -0.48 -3.23
C LEU A 338 0.19 0.43 -2.28
N LEU A 339 -0.96 0.00 -1.73
CA LEU A 339 -1.81 0.81 -0.83
C LEU A 339 -1.02 1.49 0.29
N HIS A 340 -0.21 0.71 1.03
CA HIS A 340 0.64 1.18 2.13
C HIS A 340 1.61 2.32 1.77
N THR A 341 1.90 2.56 0.50
CA THR A 341 2.82 3.62 0.06
C THR A 341 2.22 5.04 0.22
N TRP A 342 0.92 5.15 0.55
CA TRP A 342 0.28 6.43 0.88
C TRP A 342 1.08 7.22 1.95
N SER A 343 1.58 6.54 2.98
CA SER A 343 2.31 7.21 4.06
C SER A 343 3.68 7.71 3.60
N LEU A 344 4.31 7.00 2.65
CA LEU A 344 5.59 7.38 2.04
C LEU A 344 5.40 8.59 1.12
N ALA A 345 4.28 8.69 0.41
CA ALA A 345 3.91 9.87 -0.35
C ALA A 345 3.76 11.11 0.56
N VAL A 346 3.04 10.99 1.68
CA VAL A 346 2.90 12.05 2.69
C VAL A 346 4.25 12.44 3.30
N GLU A 347 5.12 11.47 3.64
CA GLU A 347 6.48 11.73 4.13
C GLU A 347 7.36 12.46 3.11
N GLU A 348 7.41 12.02 1.85
CA GLU A 348 8.30 12.60 0.83
C GLU A 348 7.80 13.98 0.35
N GLN A 349 6.48 14.21 0.28
CA GLN A 349 5.91 15.56 0.11
C GLN A 349 6.41 16.50 1.22
N PHE A 350 6.43 16.04 2.48
CA PHE A 350 7.01 16.81 3.58
C PHE A 350 8.54 17.02 3.42
N TYR A 351 9.32 16.07 2.90
CA TYR A 351 10.76 16.25 2.65
C TYR A 351 11.10 17.11 1.43
N VAL A 352 10.13 17.44 0.58
CA VAL A 352 10.28 18.50 -0.41
C VAL A 352 9.88 19.83 0.21
N LEU A 353 8.65 19.93 0.72
CA LEU A 353 8.04 21.20 1.11
C LEU A 353 8.63 21.77 2.41
N TRP A 354 8.77 20.98 3.47
CA TRP A 354 9.20 21.50 4.77
C TRP A 354 10.67 21.99 4.78
N PRO A 355 11.65 21.30 4.15
CA PRO A 355 12.99 21.84 3.99
C PRO A 355 13.04 23.15 3.19
N LEU A 356 12.17 23.32 2.18
CA LEU A 356 12.02 24.59 1.47
C LEU A 356 11.47 25.68 2.39
N CYS A 357 10.40 25.41 3.15
CA CYS A 357 9.88 26.35 4.16
C CYS A 357 10.97 26.77 5.17
N VAL A 358 11.71 25.81 5.75
CA VAL A 358 12.80 26.09 6.69
C VAL A 358 13.94 26.87 6.02
N TYR A 359 14.30 26.56 4.77
CA TYR A 359 15.30 27.32 4.01
C TYR A 359 14.88 28.78 3.80
N LEU A 360 13.66 29.03 3.31
CA LEU A 360 13.12 30.37 3.06
C LEU A 360 13.07 31.19 4.36
N LEU A 361 12.51 30.61 5.43
CA LEU A 361 12.41 31.26 6.75
C LEU A 361 13.78 31.56 7.39
N MET A 362 14.85 30.85 7.00
CA MET A 362 16.22 31.06 7.51
C MET A 362 17.15 31.82 6.55
N TRP A 363 16.69 32.20 5.35
CA TRP A 363 17.49 32.86 4.31
C TRP A 363 18.16 34.16 4.82
N HIS A 364 17.40 35.00 5.57
CA HIS A 364 17.80 36.36 5.93
C HIS A 364 19.10 36.44 6.76
N SER A 365 20.22 36.66 6.06
CA SER A 365 21.57 36.64 6.61
C SER A 365 22.00 38.00 7.19
N GLY A 366 21.96 38.11 8.51
CA GLY A 366 22.53 39.26 9.21
C GLY A 366 24.05 39.34 9.02
N ARG A 367 24.53 40.38 8.33
CA ARG A 367 25.97 40.62 8.07
C ARG A 367 26.86 40.71 9.32
N THR A 368 26.28 40.90 10.52
CA THR A 368 27.03 40.88 11.80
C THR A 368 26.59 39.73 12.70
N ALA A 369 27.52 39.19 13.50
CA ALA A 369 27.27 38.03 14.37
C ALA A 369 26.17 38.27 15.43
N ALA A 370 25.90 39.53 15.80
CA ALA A 370 24.77 39.89 16.65
C ALA A 370 23.43 39.86 15.88
N ARG A 371 23.38 40.47 14.69
CA ARG A 371 22.17 40.45 13.83
C ARG A 371 21.80 39.02 13.42
N TRP A 372 22.78 38.20 13.01
CA TRP A 372 22.57 36.78 12.73
C TRP A 372 21.99 36.00 13.93
N ARG A 373 22.53 36.20 15.15
CA ARG A 373 22.00 35.57 16.37
C ARG A 373 20.53 35.92 16.64
N THR A 374 20.13 37.16 16.39
CA THR A 374 18.74 37.63 16.59
C THR A 374 17.81 37.20 15.46
N GLN A 375 18.23 37.31 14.20
CA GLN A 375 17.45 36.87 13.05
C GLN A 375 17.25 35.35 13.05
N ARG A 376 18.29 34.55 13.35
CA ARG A 376 18.15 33.09 13.52
C ARG A 376 17.14 32.74 14.62
N ARG A 377 17.07 33.52 15.71
CA ARG A 377 16.05 33.33 16.76
C ARG A 377 14.65 33.64 16.23
N LYS A 378 14.44 34.78 15.59
CA LYS A 378 13.15 35.12 14.96
C LYS A 378 12.71 34.06 13.95
N ALA A 379 13.60 33.59 13.09
CA ALA A 379 13.35 32.49 12.15
C ALA A 379 12.98 31.19 12.88
N GLN A 380 13.71 30.80 13.93
CA GLN A 380 13.36 29.61 14.73
C GLN A 380 12.01 29.75 15.43
N THR A 381 11.65 30.92 15.94
CA THR A 381 10.32 31.19 16.51
C THR A 381 9.24 31.10 15.42
N LEU A 382 9.47 31.67 14.24
CA LEU A 382 8.52 31.62 13.13
C LEU A 382 8.33 30.19 12.59
N ILE A 383 9.38 29.37 12.49
CA ILE A 383 9.28 27.94 12.16
C ILE A 383 8.46 27.19 13.23
N LEU A 384 8.60 27.53 14.52
CA LEU A 384 7.77 26.95 15.59
C LEU A 384 6.29 27.36 15.44
N THR A 385 6.03 28.64 15.17
CA THR A 385 4.67 29.14 14.95
C THR A 385 4.01 28.49 13.74
N VAL A 386 4.72 28.37 12.62
CA VAL A 386 4.20 27.68 11.41
C VAL A 386 3.98 26.19 11.67
N ALA A 387 4.85 25.52 12.46
CA ALA A 387 4.64 24.13 12.84
C ALA A 387 3.41 23.93 13.74
N VAL A 388 3.23 24.78 14.76
CA VAL A 388 2.09 24.68 15.69
C VAL A 388 0.77 25.03 14.98
N LEU A 389 0.68 26.22 14.36
CA LEU A 389 -0.54 26.64 13.65
C LEU A 389 -0.87 25.74 12.46
N GLY A 390 0.15 25.19 11.78
CA GLY A 390 -0.06 24.21 10.70
C GLY A 390 -0.57 22.86 11.20
N ALA A 391 -0.14 22.42 12.39
CA ALA A 391 -0.69 21.22 13.01
C ALA A 391 -2.13 21.41 13.48
N GLU A 392 -2.44 22.55 14.09
CA GLU A 392 -3.78 22.95 14.48
C GLU A 392 -4.71 23.06 13.27
N ALA A 393 -4.28 23.74 12.20
CA ALA A 393 -5.04 23.84 10.94
C ALA A 393 -5.26 22.48 10.26
N SER A 394 -4.26 21.59 10.29
CA SER A 394 -4.37 20.23 9.76
C SER A 394 -5.41 19.40 10.52
N ALA A 395 -5.43 19.48 11.85
CA ALA A 395 -6.43 18.83 12.69
C ALA A 395 -7.84 19.43 12.52
N LEU A 396 -7.95 20.77 12.44
CA LEU A 396 -9.21 21.48 12.21
C LEU A 396 -9.81 21.20 10.82
N LEU A 397 -8.97 21.05 9.78
CA LEU A 397 -9.43 20.62 8.46
C LEU A 397 -9.97 19.19 8.49
N GLY A 398 -9.29 18.26 9.19
CA GLY A 398 -9.80 16.91 9.41
C GLY A 398 -11.17 16.91 10.08
N LEU A 399 -11.33 17.66 11.17
CA LEU A 399 -12.60 17.83 11.86
C LEU A 399 -13.68 18.46 10.97
N LEU A 400 -13.34 19.46 10.15
CA LEU A 400 -14.28 20.09 9.21
C LEU A 400 -14.79 19.09 8.18
N LEU A 401 -13.93 18.23 7.62
CA LEU A 401 -14.34 17.20 6.67
C LEU A 401 -15.27 16.14 7.31
N VAL A 402 -15.08 15.80 8.60
CA VAL A 402 -16.02 14.95 9.36
C VAL A 402 -17.38 15.62 9.61
N VAL A 403 -17.40 16.95 9.71
CA VAL A 403 -18.65 17.74 9.86
C VAL A 403 -19.37 17.94 8.52
N LEU A 404 -18.64 17.90 7.40
CA LEU A 404 -19.16 17.94 6.04
C LEU A 404 -19.50 16.55 5.47
N ASP A 405 -19.51 15.50 6.29
CA ASP A 405 -19.81 14.11 5.93
C ASP A 405 -18.99 13.61 4.71
N THR A 406 -17.74 14.07 4.62
CA THR A 406 -16.81 13.68 3.53
C THR A 406 -16.23 12.29 3.79
N ASP A 407 -16.01 11.52 2.72
CA ASP A 407 -15.44 10.18 2.75
C ASP A 407 -14.20 10.07 3.69
N PRO A 408 -14.16 9.09 4.62
CA PRO A 408 -13.06 8.93 5.57
C PRO A 408 -11.68 8.75 4.92
N SER A 409 -11.58 8.14 3.74
CA SER A 409 -10.34 7.93 2.99
C SER A 409 -9.71 9.26 2.60
N ARG A 410 -10.51 10.23 2.17
CA ARG A 410 -10.04 11.60 1.89
C ARG A 410 -9.42 12.27 3.12
N ILE A 411 -9.94 11.98 4.31
CA ILE A 411 -9.43 12.51 5.59
C ILE A 411 -8.19 11.72 6.04
N TYR A 412 -8.19 10.40 5.85
CA TYR A 412 -7.14 9.48 6.29
C TYR A 412 -5.85 9.59 5.45
N TYR A 413 -5.98 9.72 4.13
CA TYR A 413 -4.87 9.80 3.19
C TYR A 413 -4.43 11.25 2.88
N GLY A 414 -5.26 12.26 3.17
CA GLY A 414 -4.97 13.66 2.86
C GLY A 414 -3.67 14.17 3.53
N THR A 415 -2.73 14.68 2.73
CA THR A 415 -1.50 15.29 3.27
C THR A 415 -1.84 16.50 4.15
N ASP A 416 -2.87 17.24 3.78
CA ASP A 416 -3.40 18.41 4.48
C ASP A 416 -4.07 18.05 5.82
N SER A 417 -4.87 16.99 5.88
CA SER A 417 -5.50 16.48 7.11
C SER A 417 -4.56 15.64 7.99
N ARG A 418 -3.39 15.18 7.51
CA ARG A 418 -2.43 14.36 8.29
C ARG A 418 -1.10 15.04 8.60
N ALA A 419 -0.78 16.19 8.01
CA ALA A 419 0.44 16.96 8.29
C ALA A 419 0.68 17.26 9.78
N GLN A 420 -0.40 17.34 10.58
CA GLN A 420 -0.38 17.46 12.04
C GLN A 420 0.72 16.65 12.75
N ALA A 421 0.88 15.36 12.43
CA ALA A 421 1.89 14.52 13.10
C ALA A 421 3.33 14.93 12.74
N LEU A 422 3.61 15.20 11.47
CA LEU A 422 4.91 15.70 10.99
C LEU A 422 5.25 17.07 11.60
N LEU A 423 4.26 17.95 11.70
CA LEU A 423 4.43 19.32 12.21
C LEU A 423 4.58 19.36 13.74
N VAL A 424 3.89 18.50 14.49
CA VAL A 424 4.14 18.28 15.94
C VAL A 424 5.58 17.80 16.18
N GLY A 425 6.08 16.87 15.36
CA GLY A 425 7.49 16.46 15.39
C GLY A 425 8.46 17.62 15.13
N ALA A 426 8.16 18.44 14.12
CA ALA A 426 8.95 19.62 13.78
C ALA A 426 8.98 20.65 14.92
N ALA A 427 7.82 20.93 15.55
CA ALA A 427 7.69 21.81 16.70
C ALA A 427 8.57 21.35 17.88
N LEU A 428 8.58 20.05 18.19
CA LEU A 428 9.43 19.46 19.23
C LEU A 428 10.93 19.68 18.97
N ALA A 429 11.38 19.50 17.73
CA ALA A 429 12.78 19.71 17.35
C ALA A 429 13.19 21.18 17.48
N VAL A 430 12.30 22.11 17.08
CA VAL A 430 12.53 23.54 17.18
C VAL A 430 12.55 24.00 18.64
N TRP A 431 11.58 23.57 19.46
CA TRP A 431 11.54 23.80 20.91
C TRP A 431 12.82 23.31 21.59
N ARG A 432 13.27 22.09 21.27
CA ARG A 432 14.53 21.53 21.76
C ARG A 432 15.73 22.40 21.42
N ILE A 433 15.80 22.92 20.19
CA ILE A 433 16.94 23.72 19.72
C ILE A 433 16.91 25.18 20.22
N GLN A 434 15.73 25.71 20.56
CA GLN A 434 15.59 27.06 21.12
C GLN A 434 15.94 27.15 22.62
N ARG A 435 15.77 26.05 23.38
CA ARG A 435 16.10 25.99 24.81
C ARG A 435 17.57 26.37 25.06
N ARG A 436 17.77 27.36 25.93
CA ARG A 436 19.10 27.90 26.33
C ARG A 436 19.75 27.09 27.46
N THR A 437 18.94 26.65 28.41
CA THR A 437 19.37 25.96 29.63
C THR A 437 19.11 24.45 29.50
N PRO A 438 20.00 23.59 30.04
CA PRO A 438 19.68 22.19 30.26
C PRO A 438 18.45 22.01 31.14
N LEU A 439 17.71 20.91 30.98
CA LEU A 439 16.60 20.58 31.89
C LEU A 439 17.12 20.36 33.31
N THR A 440 16.38 20.84 34.31
CA THR A 440 16.64 20.52 35.71
C THR A 440 16.35 19.03 35.97
N ASP A 441 16.96 18.43 37.00
CA ASP A 441 16.71 17.02 37.30
C ASP A 441 15.29 16.77 37.83
N ARG A 442 14.62 17.79 38.39
CA ARG A 442 13.17 17.73 38.67
C ARG A 442 12.38 17.60 37.35
N THR A 443 12.71 18.43 36.35
CA THR A 443 12.09 18.37 35.02
C THR A 443 12.38 17.06 34.30
N LYS A 444 13.60 16.52 34.38
CA LYS A 444 13.96 15.20 33.82
C LYS A 444 13.19 14.06 34.51
N LYS A 445 13.03 14.10 35.83
CA LYS A 445 12.22 13.11 36.58
C LYS A 445 10.75 13.16 36.15
N GLY A 446 10.16 14.35 36.06
CA GLY A 446 8.79 14.52 35.56
C GLY A 446 8.63 14.03 34.13
N LEU A 447 9.54 14.43 33.23
CA LEU A 447 9.51 14.00 31.82
C LEU A 447 9.73 12.49 31.65
N ALA A 448 10.52 11.83 32.52
CA ALA A 448 10.67 10.38 32.53
C ALA A 448 9.39 9.63 32.93
N VAL A 449 8.59 10.20 33.85
CA VAL A 449 7.26 9.68 34.19
C VAL A 449 6.29 9.93 33.03
N VAL A 450 6.25 11.14 32.48
CA VAL A 450 5.40 11.48 31.31
C VAL A 450 5.74 10.61 30.10
N GLY A 451 7.01 10.30 29.84
CA GLY A 451 7.41 9.38 28.77
C GLY A 451 7.01 7.93 29.02
N ALA A 452 7.05 7.45 30.27
CA ALA A 452 6.55 6.13 30.61
C ALA A 452 5.03 6.03 30.48
N LEU A 453 4.30 7.06 30.94
CA LEU A 453 2.85 7.18 30.75
C LEU A 453 2.49 7.26 29.26
N ALA A 454 3.18 8.09 28.47
CA ALA A 454 2.95 8.20 27.03
C ALA A 454 3.19 6.86 26.29
N GLY A 455 4.20 6.08 26.71
CA GLY A 455 4.41 4.72 26.21
C GLY A 455 3.26 3.78 26.56
N ALA A 456 2.78 3.80 27.81
CA ALA A 456 1.64 3.00 28.25
C ALA A 456 0.33 3.42 27.56
N THR A 457 0.09 4.73 27.39
CA THR A 457 -1.05 5.28 26.64
C THR A 457 -1.01 4.87 25.17
N MET A 458 0.16 4.89 24.52
CA MET A 458 0.29 4.43 23.13
C MET A 458 -0.08 2.94 22.99
N LEU A 459 0.41 2.08 23.89
CA LEU A 459 0.06 0.65 23.91
C LEU A 459 -1.43 0.43 24.21
N GLY A 460 -2.00 1.21 25.13
CA GLY A 460 -3.44 1.17 25.44
C GLY A 460 -4.31 1.59 24.24
N ILE A 461 -3.93 2.67 23.55
CA ILE A 461 -4.58 3.11 22.30
C ILE A 461 -4.48 2.00 21.25
N TRP A 462 -3.29 1.43 21.02
CA TRP A 462 -3.12 0.34 20.05
C TRP A 462 -3.97 -0.89 20.38
N ALA A 463 -4.22 -1.18 21.65
CA ALA A 463 -5.05 -2.31 22.09
C ALA A 463 -6.56 -2.04 22.13
N THR A 464 -7.02 -0.79 21.92
CA THR A 464 -8.45 -0.42 22.17
C THR A 464 -9.09 0.52 21.17
N VAL A 465 -8.32 1.28 20.37
CA VAL A 465 -8.85 2.25 19.41
C VAL A 465 -8.64 1.73 18.00
N ASP A 466 -9.73 1.36 17.34
CA ASP A 466 -9.72 0.93 15.95
C ASP A 466 -9.53 2.11 14.95
N GLY A 467 -9.02 1.80 13.75
CA GLY A 467 -8.75 2.76 12.68
C GLY A 467 -9.97 3.47 12.09
N GLU A 468 -11.16 2.88 12.18
CA GLU A 468 -12.43 3.48 11.75
C GLU A 468 -13.06 4.38 12.82
N SER A 469 -12.50 4.41 14.04
CA SER A 469 -13.06 5.17 15.16
C SER A 469 -13.15 6.66 14.84
N ARG A 470 -14.38 7.20 14.76
CA ARG A 470 -14.68 8.63 14.53
C ARG A 470 -13.92 9.58 15.46
N VAL A 471 -13.50 9.10 16.64
CA VAL A 471 -12.66 9.85 17.60
C VAL A 471 -11.28 10.21 17.02
N LEU A 472 -10.68 9.34 16.18
CA LEU A 472 -9.41 9.63 15.50
C LEU A 472 -9.54 10.81 14.53
N TYR A 473 -10.60 10.80 13.73
CA TYR A 473 -10.90 11.83 12.71
C TYR A 473 -11.32 13.16 13.34
N SER A 474 -12.06 13.13 14.46
CA SER A 474 -12.42 14.31 15.27
C SER A 474 -11.25 14.83 16.14
N GLY A 475 -10.02 14.81 15.62
CA GLY A 475 -8.82 15.34 16.28
C GLY A 475 -8.01 14.34 17.12
N GLY A 476 -8.44 13.08 17.25
CA GLY A 476 -7.68 12.03 17.94
C GLY A 476 -6.29 11.78 17.35
N PHE A 477 -6.10 11.95 16.03
CA PHE A 477 -4.77 11.91 15.40
C PHE A 477 -3.80 12.96 15.98
N LEU A 478 -4.27 14.17 16.32
CA LEU A 478 -3.43 15.18 17.00
C LEU A 478 -3.05 14.71 18.41
N GLY A 479 -4.00 14.09 19.12
CA GLY A 479 -3.77 13.46 20.42
C GLY A 479 -2.68 12.38 20.36
N VAL A 480 -2.78 11.46 19.40
CA VAL A 480 -1.76 10.42 19.13
C VAL A 480 -0.40 11.06 18.84
N ALA A 481 -0.35 12.08 17.97
CA ALA A 481 0.89 12.80 17.66
C ALA A 481 1.51 13.45 18.90
N VAL A 482 0.72 14.04 19.79
CA VAL A 482 1.17 14.61 21.08
C VAL A 482 1.68 13.52 22.02
N VAL A 483 1.04 12.34 22.09
CA VAL A 483 1.54 11.21 22.90
C VAL A 483 2.90 10.73 22.37
N VAL A 484 3.08 10.57 21.05
CA VAL A 484 4.40 10.26 20.48
C VAL A 484 5.40 11.37 20.76
N MET A 485 5.01 12.64 20.63
CA MET A 485 5.88 13.78 20.91
C MET A 485 6.44 13.75 22.35
N LEU A 486 5.60 13.44 23.33
CA LEU A 486 6.00 13.31 24.73
C LEU A 486 6.95 12.12 24.97
N LEU A 487 6.71 11.00 24.30
CA LEU A 487 7.62 9.84 24.32
C LEU A 487 8.99 10.16 23.68
N VAL A 488 9.00 10.78 22.49
CA VAL A 488 10.22 11.23 21.78
C VAL A 488 10.99 12.26 22.62
N ALA A 489 10.28 13.22 23.23
CA ALA A 489 10.88 14.18 24.16
C ALA A 489 11.57 13.46 25.33
N SER A 490 10.90 12.49 25.96
CA SER A 490 11.46 11.75 27.09
C SER A 490 12.69 10.93 26.72
N ILE A 491 12.70 10.22 25.59
CA ILE A 491 13.84 9.35 25.23
C ILE A 491 15.06 10.13 24.75
N VAL A 492 14.87 11.33 24.18
CA VAL A 492 15.97 12.22 23.76
C VAL A 492 16.51 13.07 24.91
N GLU A 493 15.66 13.54 25.82
CA GLU A 493 16.08 14.40 26.95
C GLU A 493 16.48 13.59 28.20
N VAL A 494 16.01 12.35 28.33
CA VAL A 494 16.34 11.47 29.46
C VAL A 494 16.80 10.08 28.96
N PRO A 495 17.97 9.95 28.29
CA PRO A 495 18.42 8.68 27.71
C PRO A 495 18.65 7.53 28.72
N ARG A 496 18.75 7.85 30.02
CA ARG A 496 18.83 6.86 31.12
C ARG A 496 17.49 6.58 31.82
N GLY A 497 16.39 7.16 31.34
CA GLY A 497 15.03 6.96 31.84
C GLY A 497 14.41 5.60 31.44
N PRO A 498 13.26 5.21 32.02
CA PRO A 498 12.68 3.88 31.84
C PRO A 498 12.32 3.59 30.37
N ALA A 499 11.55 4.48 29.72
CA ALA A 499 11.18 4.34 28.32
C ALA A 499 12.41 4.27 27.39
N ALA A 500 13.45 5.07 27.66
CA ALA A 500 14.67 5.07 26.88
C ALA A 500 15.46 3.75 27.01
N ARG A 501 15.48 3.14 28.21
CA ARG A 501 16.09 1.81 28.42
C ARG A 501 15.33 0.73 27.67
N VAL A 502 14.01 0.65 27.87
CA VAL A 502 13.15 -0.37 27.23
C VAL A 502 13.29 -0.33 25.70
N LEU A 503 13.21 0.85 25.10
CA LEU A 503 13.38 1.01 23.65
C LEU A 503 14.83 0.81 23.18
N SER A 504 15.83 0.89 24.06
CA SER A 504 17.22 0.55 23.73
C SER A 504 17.55 -0.93 23.89
N CYS A 505 16.66 -1.75 24.47
CA CYS A 505 16.89 -3.19 24.64
C CYS A 505 16.91 -3.91 23.28
N PRO A 506 17.94 -4.70 22.97
CA PRO A 506 17.87 -5.69 21.89
C PRO A 506 16.67 -6.63 22.10
N PRO A 507 15.93 -7.00 21.03
CA PRO A 507 16.23 -6.79 19.62
C PRO A 507 15.76 -5.44 19.03
N LEU A 508 15.06 -4.58 19.78
CA LEU A 508 14.31 -3.45 19.21
C LEU A 508 15.17 -2.51 18.34
N PRO A 509 16.36 -2.01 18.75
CA PRO A 509 17.17 -1.17 17.87
C PRO A 509 17.67 -1.86 16.60
N ALA A 510 17.79 -3.19 16.57
CA ALA A 510 18.19 -3.92 15.36
C ALA A 510 17.06 -3.92 14.32
N ILE A 511 15.83 -4.18 14.76
CA ILE A 511 14.61 -4.10 13.94
C ILE A 511 14.40 -2.65 13.44
N GLY A 512 14.64 -1.66 14.30
CA GLY A 512 14.48 -0.23 13.99
C GLY A 512 15.31 0.28 12.81
N ARG A 513 16.50 -0.31 12.59
CA ARG A 513 17.42 0.02 11.49
C ARG A 513 16.93 -0.46 10.14
N VAL A 514 16.22 -1.60 10.11
CA VAL A 514 15.62 -2.21 8.92
C VAL A 514 14.13 -1.89 8.77
N SER A 515 13.55 -1.11 9.69
CA SER A 515 12.11 -0.85 9.77
C SER A 515 11.50 -0.24 8.50
N TYR A 516 12.31 0.41 7.66
CA TYR A 516 11.84 0.92 6.37
C TYR A 516 11.63 -0.20 5.36
N GLY A 517 12.57 -1.15 5.24
CA GLY A 517 12.39 -2.33 4.40
C GLY A 517 11.25 -3.22 4.90
N LEU A 518 11.12 -3.41 6.22
CA LEU A 518 9.98 -4.12 6.82
C LEU A 518 8.64 -3.46 6.43
N TYR A 519 8.53 -2.13 6.59
CA TYR A 519 7.33 -1.39 6.22
C TYR A 519 7.03 -1.50 4.71
N LEU A 520 8.06 -1.49 3.86
CA LEU A 520 7.92 -1.52 2.41
C LEU A 520 7.55 -2.91 1.85
N TRP A 521 8.08 -3.98 2.45
CA TRP A 521 7.89 -5.35 1.96
C TRP A 521 6.72 -6.08 2.60
N HIS A 522 6.28 -5.72 3.82
CA HIS A 522 5.24 -6.50 4.52
C HIS A 522 3.92 -6.56 3.75
N TRP A 523 3.42 -5.44 3.23
CA TRP A 523 2.10 -5.40 2.61
C TRP A 523 2.03 -6.20 1.30
N PRO A 524 2.96 -6.04 0.33
CA PRO A 524 3.06 -6.98 -0.80
C PRO A 524 3.19 -8.44 -0.34
N VAL A 525 4.05 -8.74 0.64
CA VAL A 525 4.23 -10.13 1.13
C VAL A 525 2.97 -10.70 1.77
N PHE A 526 2.14 -9.89 2.44
CA PHE A 526 0.91 -10.38 3.07
C PHE A 526 -0.15 -10.74 2.03
N LEU A 527 -0.26 -9.95 0.95
CA LEU A 527 -1.17 -10.24 -0.17
C LEU A 527 -0.66 -11.36 -1.10
N THR A 528 0.66 -11.54 -1.25
CA THR A 528 1.20 -12.67 -2.03
C THR A 528 1.18 -14.00 -1.27
N VAL A 529 1.37 -13.98 0.06
CA VAL A 529 1.40 -15.18 0.92
C VAL A 529 0.04 -15.33 1.61
N THR A 530 -0.91 -15.97 0.93
CA THR A 530 -2.29 -16.23 1.39
C THR A 530 -2.55 -17.71 1.70
N ALA A 531 -3.64 -18.03 2.40
CA ALA A 531 -4.06 -19.43 2.59
C ALA A 531 -4.36 -20.15 1.27
N GLY A 532 -5.02 -19.46 0.32
CA GLY A 532 -5.31 -20.03 -1.01
C GLY A 532 -4.05 -20.43 -1.79
N ARG A 533 -2.96 -19.65 -1.67
CA ARG A 533 -1.68 -19.93 -2.35
C ARG A 533 -0.77 -20.91 -1.60
N THR A 534 -0.98 -21.15 -0.30
CA THR A 534 -0.01 -21.90 0.54
C THR A 534 -0.58 -23.10 1.29
N GLY A 535 -1.91 -23.20 1.43
CA GLY A 535 -2.56 -24.16 2.32
C GLY A 535 -2.37 -23.88 3.82
N LEU A 536 -1.65 -22.83 4.20
CA LEU A 536 -1.42 -22.44 5.60
C LEU A 536 -2.52 -21.49 6.08
N SER A 537 -2.88 -21.57 7.36
CA SER A 537 -3.84 -20.63 7.98
C SER A 537 -3.41 -20.20 9.37
N GLY A 538 -4.02 -19.13 9.88
CA GLY A 538 -3.77 -18.58 11.21
C GLY A 538 -2.29 -18.36 11.53
N VAL A 539 -1.83 -18.88 12.68
CA VAL A 539 -0.45 -18.68 13.18
C VAL A 539 0.61 -19.22 12.21
N ALA A 540 0.34 -20.29 11.46
CA ALA A 540 1.29 -20.83 10.49
C ALA A 540 1.47 -19.90 9.28
N LEU A 541 0.37 -19.35 8.76
CA LEU A 541 0.39 -18.35 7.68
C LEU A 541 1.07 -17.06 8.15
N LEU A 542 0.77 -16.60 9.36
CA LEU A 542 1.41 -15.41 9.95
C LEU A 542 2.92 -15.59 10.14
N ALA A 543 3.36 -16.77 10.61
CA ALA A 543 4.78 -17.09 10.73
C ALA A 543 5.48 -17.06 9.36
N ALA A 544 4.85 -17.63 8.31
CA ALA A 544 5.36 -17.57 6.94
C ALA A 544 5.44 -16.12 6.42
N ARG A 545 4.36 -15.33 6.55
CA ARG A 545 4.30 -13.90 6.19
C ARG A 545 5.42 -13.08 6.83
N VAL A 546 5.63 -13.23 8.13
CA VAL A 546 6.69 -12.52 8.88
C VAL A 546 8.08 -12.99 8.46
N ALA A 547 8.28 -14.31 8.28
CA ALA A 547 9.57 -14.87 7.85
C ALA A 547 9.97 -14.40 6.44
N VAL A 548 9.05 -14.43 5.48
CA VAL A 548 9.29 -13.94 4.10
C VAL A 548 9.55 -12.43 4.11
N THR A 549 8.75 -11.64 4.84
CA THR A 549 8.95 -10.19 4.99
C THR A 549 10.35 -9.88 5.53
N ALA A 550 10.78 -10.58 6.59
CA ALA A 550 12.09 -10.39 7.19
C ALA A 550 13.23 -10.82 6.25
N ALA A 551 13.09 -11.97 5.57
CA ALA A 551 14.09 -12.47 4.62
C ALA A 551 14.30 -11.50 3.44
N VAL A 552 13.22 -11.10 2.76
CA VAL A 552 13.29 -10.16 1.63
C VAL A 552 13.81 -8.79 2.08
N THR A 553 13.38 -8.31 3.26
CA THR A 553 13.92 -7.07 3.86
C THR A 553 15.43 -7.17 4.10
N LEU A 554 15.93 -8.26 4.67
CA LEU A 554 17.37 -8.40 4.94
C LEU A 554 18.18 -8.50 3.63
N VAL A 555 17.66 -9.21 2.62
CA VAL A 555 18.27 -9.28 1.28
C VAL A 555 18.32 -7.88 0.63
N SER A 556 17.20 -7.14 0.60
CA SER A 556 17.13 -5.73 0.15
C SER A 556 18.15 -4.86 0.88
N PHE A 557 18.13 -4.92 2.22
CA PHE A 557 18.95 -4.09 3.08
C PHE A 557 20.45 -4.34 2.86
N HIS A 558 20.88 -5.61 2.78
CA HIS A 558 22.29 -5.97 2.66
C HIS A 558 22.84 -5.88 1.23
N LEU A 559 22.06 -6.21 0.19
CA LEU A 559 22.55 -6.25 -1.20
C LEU A 559 22.29 -4.94 -1.97
N VAL A 560 21.20 -4.23 -1.70
CA VAL A 560 20.79 -3.04 -2.46
C VAL A 560 21.01 -1.76 -1.64
N GLU A 561 20.39 -1.67 -0.46
CA GLU A 561 20.34 -0.41 0.30
C GLU A 561 21.69 -0.07 0.95
N ASN A 562 22.32 -1.00 1.67
CA ASN A 562 23.59 -0.76 2.36
C ASN A 562 24.72 -0.36 1.41
N PRO A 563 24.93 -1.02 0.24
CA PRO A 563 25.99 -0.64 -0.68
C PRO A 563 25.79 0.74 -1.32
N ILE A 564 24.55 1.11 -1.67
CA ILE A 564 24.24 2.44 -2.23
C ILE A 564 24.36 3.52 -1.14
N ARG A 565 23.78 3.30 0.05
CA ARG A 565 23.80 4.24 1.17
C ARG A 565 25.21 4.51 1.69
N ARG A 566 26.07 3.47 1.76
CA ARG A 566 27.50 3.58 2.14
C ARG A 566 28.42 3.97 0.96
N ARG A 567 27.88 4.41 -0.18
CA ARG A 567 28.62 4.82 -1.40
C ARG A 567 29.61 3.75 -1.95
N LYS A 568 29.41 2.47 -1.65
CA LYS A 568 30.24 1.37 -2.20
C LYS A 568 30.02 1.23 -3.71
N PHE A 569 28.78 1.36 -4.18
CA PHE A 569 28.51 1.57 -5.59
C PHE A 569 28.75 3.03 -5.98
N ARG A 570 29.68 3.24 -6.91
CA ARG A 570 29.95 4.53 -7.55
C ARG A 570 29.28 4.56 -8.92
N PHE A 571 28.13 5.22 -9.02
CA PHE A 571 27.53 5.52 -10.32
C PHE A 571 28.44 6.50 -11.09
N PRO A 572 28.94 6.15 -12.30
CA PRO A 572 29.91 6.99 -13.01
C PRO A 572 29.30 8.31 -13.49
N VAL A 573 28.03 8.29 -13.92
CA VAL A 573 27.28 9.47 -14.35
C VAL A 573 25.92 9.49 -13.64
N PRO A 574 25.85 9.91 -12.35
CA PRO A 574 24.62 9.80 -11.56
C PRO A 574 23.45 10.66 -12.09
N ARG A 575 23.75 11.69 -12.91
CA ARG A 575 22.76 12.49 -13.64
C ARG A 575 22.03 11.71 -14.75
N VAL A 576 22.62 10.62 -15.25
CA VAL A 576 22.05 9.77 -16.31
C VAL A 576 21.58 8.44 -15.72
N THR A 577 22.40 7.79 -14.88
CA THR A 577 22.07 6.46 -14.37
C THR A 577 20.85 6.45 -13.45
N VAL A 578 20.63 7.49 -12.62
CA VAL A 578 19.46 7.52 -11.72
C VAL A 578 18.15 7.71 -12.50
N PRO A 579 18.01 8.69 -13.42
CA PRO A 579 16.85 8.74 -14.31
C PRO A 579 16.68 7.49 -15.17
N ALA A 580 17.77 6.88 -15.67
CA ALA A 580 17.69 5.66 -16.46
C ALA A 580 17.19 4.46 -15.65
N THR A 581 17.62 4.28 -14.39
CA THR A 581 17.08 3.24 -13.52
C THR A 581 15.61 3.48 -13.19
N ILE A 582 15.20 4.73 -12.90
CA ILE A 582 13.79 5.05 -12.65
C ILE A 582 12.95 4.78 -13.91
N GLY A 583 13.40 5.25 -15.08
CA GLY A 583 12.74 5.00 -16.36
C GLY A 583 12.65 3.51 -16.73
N ALA A 584 13.68 2.71 -16.40
CA ALA A 584 13.65 1.26 -16.58
C ALA A 584 12.64 0.58 -15.64
N VAL A 585 12.54 0.99 -14.37
CA VAL A 585 11.52 0.47 -13.44
C VAL A 585 10.12 0.91 -13.90
N VAL A 586 9.94 2.15 -14.33
CA VAL A 586 8.68 2.62 -14.94
C VAL A 586 8.31 1.77 -16.16
N ALA A 587 9.26 1.49 -17.06
CA ALA A 587 9.01 0.65 -18.23
C ALA A 587 8.67 -0.80 -17.86
N VAL A 588 9.39 -1.42 -16.91
CA VAL A 588 9.11 -2.77 -16.41
C VAL A 588 7.72 -2.83 -15.75
N VAL A 589 7.37 -1.85 -14.91
CA VAL A 589 6.03 -1.72 -14.33
C VAL A 589 4.97 -1.57 -15.42
N LEU A 590 5.17 -0.65 -16.38
CA LEU A 590 4.19 -0.40 -17.43
C LEU A 590 3.96 -1.63 -18.34
N VAL A 591 5.00 -2.42 -18.61
CA VAL A 591 4.90 -3.68 -19.37
C VAL A 591 4.22 -4.78 -18.55
N ALA A 592 4.65 -5.00 -17.30
CA ALA A 592 4.06 -5.99 -16.39
C ALA A 592 2.63 -5.64 -15.91
N THR A 593 2.15 -4.43 -16.22
CA THR A 593 0.78 -3.96 -15.97
C THR A 593 0.12 -3.45 -17.25
N VAL A 594 0.45 -4.03 -18.41
CA VAL A 594 -0.44 -3.94 -19.58
C VAL A 594 -1.72 -4.69 -19.23
N PRO A 595 -2.91 -4.05 -19.29
CA PRO A 595 -4.17 -4.77 -19.17
C PRO A 595 -4.23 -5.83 -20.26
N ASP A 596 -4.40 -7.09 -19.87
CA ASP A 596 -4.65 -8.16 -20.84
C ASP A 596 -6.00 -7.87 -21.53
N PRO A 597 -6.09 -7.86 -22.88
CA PRO A 597 -7.38 -7.74 -23.56
C PRO A 597 -8.37 -8.87 -23.24
N SER A 598 -7.89 -9.95 -22.62
CA SER A 598 -8.66 -11.09 -22.10
C SER A 598 -9.15 -10.90 -20.66
N ALA A 599 -8.67 -9.87 -19.96
CA ALA A 599 -8.99 -9.59 -18.56
C ALA A 599 -10.50 -9.39 -18.34
N GLY A 600 -10.94 -9.60 -17.09
CA GLY A 600 -12.31 -9.37 -16.68
C GLY A 600 -12.64 -7.87 -16.61
N ARG A 601 -13.92 -7.59 -16.36
CA ARG A 601 -14.35 -6.25 -15.98
C ARG A 601 -13.82 -5.93 -14.59
N GLY A 602 -13.15 -4.79 -14.45
CA GLY A 602 -12.82 -4.22 -13.13
C GLY A 602 -14.02 -3.54 -12.48
N ALA A 603 -13.86 -3.07 -11.24
CA ALA A 603 -14.91 -2.41 -10.46
C ALA A 603 -15.58 -1.25 -11.22
N ASP A 604 -14.77 -0.33 -11.79
CA ASP A 604 -15.19 0.74 -12.72
C ASP A 604 -16.18 0.28 -13.82
N ASP A 605 -15.89 -0.87 -14.46
CA ASP A 605 -16.64 -1.35 -15.61
C ASP A 605 -17.90 -2.11 -15.19
N LEU A 606 -17.85 -2.77 -14.02
CA LEU A 606 -19.03 -3.36 -13.38
C LEU A 606 -19.99 -2.28 -12.85
N GLU A 607 -19.48 -1.15 -12.35
CA GLU A 607 -20.32 0.00 -11.95
C GLU A 607 -20.96 0.68 -13.17
N ARG A 608 -20.18 0.91 -14.25
CA ARG A 608 -20.74 1.39 -15.54
C ARG A 608 -21.82 0.46 -16.07
N LEU A 609 -21.62 -0.85 -15.95
CA LEU A 609 -22.59 -1.86 -16.36
C LEU A 609 -23.88 -1.81 -15.51
N ALA A 610 -23.74 -1.70 -14.19
CA ALA A 610 -24.88 -1.55 -13.29
C ALA A 610 -25.67 -0.26 -13.55
N ALA A 611 -24.98 0.86 -13.81
CA ALA A 611 -25.61 2.12 -14.18
C ALA A 611 -26.35 2.04 -15.53
N GLN A 612 -25.85 1.25 -16.49
CA GLN A 612 -26.57 0.95 -17.73
C GLN A 612 -27.82 0.11 -17.48
N ALA A 613 -27.70 -0.97 -16.69
CA ALA A 613 -28.79 -1.89 -16.38
C ALA A 613 -29.93 -1.23 -15.57
N ALA A 614 -29.60 -0.35 -14.62
CA ALA A 614 -30.59 0.43 -13.87
C ALA A 614 -31.45 1.36 -14.77
N ASN A 615 -31.01 1.62 -16.00
CA ASN A 615 -31.75 2.39 -17.01
C ASN A 615 -32.30 1.52 -18.17
N ALA A 616 -32.14 0.19 -18.10
CA ALA A 616 -32.50 -0.72 -19.19
C ALA A 616 -33.99 -1.13 -19.16
N ALA A 617 -34.78 -0.55 -20.07
CA ALA A 617 -36.10 -1.05 -20.45
C ALA A 617 -36.12 -2.14 -21.57
N PRO A 618 -35.22 -2.18 -22.58
CA PRO A 618 -35.23 -3.21 -23.61
C PRO A 618 -34.64 -4.54 -23.10
N PRO A 619 -34.77 -5.66 -23.86
CA PRO A 619 -33.95 -6.84 -23.60
C PRO A 619 -32.46 -6.51 -23.74
N THR A 620 -31.61 -7.24 -23.00
CA THR A 620 -30.14 -7.09 -23.02
C THR A 620 -29.54 -7.23 -24.42
N VAL A 621 -30.11 -8.15 -25.22
CA VAL A 621 -29.89 -8.28 -26.67
C VAL A 621 -31.24 -8.61 -27.32
N ASN A 622 -31.61 -7.86 -28.37
CA ASN A 622 -32.82 -8.15 -29.16
C ASN A 622 -32.63 -9.43 -29.98
N ALA A 623 -33.65 -10.30 -30.05
CA ALA A 623 -33.58 -11.56 -30.80
C ALA A 623 -34.45 -11.52 -32.06
N GLN A 624 -34.05 -12.26 -33.09
CA GLN A 624 -34.93 -12.51 -34.23
C GLN A 624 -35.83 -13.73 -33.97
N ALA A 625 -37.08 -13.66 -34.41
CA ALA A 625 -38.05 -14.73 -34.21
C ALA A 625 -37.74 -15.95 -35.10
N VAL A 626 -37.35 -17.06 -34.47
CA VAL A 626 -37.15 -18.33 -35.17
C VAL A 626 -38.52 -18.92 -35.54
N GLY A 627 -38.77 -19.14 -36.85
CA GLY A 627 -39.99 -19.77 -37.34
C GLY A 627 -41.23 -18.87 -37.45
N GLY A 628 -41.08 -17.54 -37.42
CA GLY A 628 -42.16 -16.60 -37.75
C GLY A 628 -43.16 -16.29 -36.62
N GLY A 629 -42.87 -16.70 -35.38
CA GLY A 629 -43.61 -16.24 -34.20
C GLY A 629 -43.14 -14.88 -33.68
N ARG A 630 -43.37 -14.61 -32.39
CA ARG A 630 -42.54 -13.65 -31.63
C ARG A 630 -41.27 -14.34 -31.11
N PRO A 631 -40.21 -13.61 -30.73
CA PRO A 631 -39.15 -14.19 -29.93
C PRO A 631 -39.67 -14.83 -28.63
N LEU A 632 -38.96 -15.84 -28.15
CA LEU A 632 -39.13 -16.35 -26.79
C LEU A 632 -38.53 -15.33 -25.83
N ARG A 633 -39.13 -15.16 -24.65
CA ARG A 633 -38.69 -14.12 -23.70
C ARG A 633 -38.41 -14.74 -22.33
N ALA A 634 -37.23 -14.44 -21.81
CA ALA A 634 -36.80 -14.80 -20.48
C ALA A 634 -36.71 -13.54 -19.60
N ILE A 635 -37.04 -13.67 -18.32
CA ILE A 635 -36.45 -12.79 -17.29
C ILE A 635 -35.29 -13.51 -16.62
N LEU A 636 -34.21 -12.78 -16.33
CA LEU A 636 -33.10 -13.25 -15.51
C LEU A 636 -33.07 -12.43 -14.22
N ALA A 637 -33.50 -13.04 -13.13
CA ALA A 637 -33.63 -12.41 -11.82
C ALA A 637 -32.55 -12.92 -10.85
N GLY A 638 -32.20 -12.09 -9.87
CA GLY A 638 -31.27 -12.43 -8.80
C GLY A 638 -30.39 -11.27 -8.39
N ASP A 639 -29.15 -11.57 -8.00
CA ASP A 639 -28.17 -10.59 -7.54
C ASP A 639 -27.22 -10.14 -8.68
N SER A 640 -26.05 -9.60 -8.34
CA SER A 640 -25.04 -9.17 -9.32
C SER A 640 -24.46 -10.31 -10.17
N LEU A 641 -24.61 -11.58 -9.77
CA LEU A 641 -24.32 -12.73 -10.64
C LEU A 641 -25.33 -12.85 -11.79
N ALA A 642 -26.62 -12.61 -11.51
CA ALA A 642 -27.66 -12.57 -12.54
C ALA A 642 -27.43 -11.42 -13.52
N LEU A 643 -27.07 -10.23 -13.01
CA LEU A 643 -26.72 -9.07 -13.81
C LEU A 643 -25.53 -9.35 -14.75
N THR A 644 -24.42 -9.82 -14.19
CA THR A 644 -23.16 -10.00 -14.95
C THR A 644 -23.22 -11.14 -15.96
N LEU A 645 -24.06 -12.15 -15.72
CA LEU A 645 -24.47 -13.13 -16.73
C LEU A 645 -25.39 -12.52 -17.79
N GLY A 646 -26.40 -11.74 -17.41
CA GLY A 646 -27.38 -11.14 -18.32
C GLY A 646 -26.77 -10.14 -19.30
N PHE A 647 -25.78 -9.37 -18.87
CA PHE A 647 -24.99 -8.49 -19.72
C PHE A 647 -23.65 -9.13 -20.09
N SER A 648 -23.73 -10.25 -20.81
CA SER A 648 -22.57 -10.97 -21.36
C SER A 648 -22.91 -11.69 -22.68
N GLU A 649 -21.93 -12.36 -23.26
CA GLU A 649 -22.08 -13.29 -24.39
C GLU A 649 -23.11 -14.41 -24.16
N PHE A 650 -23.56 -14.65 -22.92
CA PHE A 650 -24.72 -15.49 -22.64
C PHE A 650 -25.98 -15.00 -23.39
N SER A 651 -26.28 -13.70 -23.32
CA SER A 651 -27.47 -13.12 -23.94
C SER A 651 -27.31 -12.93 -25.45
N VAL A 652 -26.08 -12.75 -25.93
CA VAL A 652 -25.75 -12.85 -27.37
C VAL A 652 -26.06 -14.26 -27.89
N THR A 653 -25.63 -15.29 -27.15
CA THR A 653 -25.91 -16.70 -27.47
C THR A 653 -27.41 -17.03 -27.40
N ALA A 654 -28.13 -16.46 -26.42
CA ALA A 654 -29.58 -16.62 -26.29
C ALA A 654 -30.33 -15.97 -27.46
N ALA A 655 -30.00 -14.71 -27.80
CA ALA A 655 -30.64 -13.97 -28.88
C ALA A 655 -30.39 -14.60 -30.26
N GLY A 656 -29.17 -15.11 -30.49
CA GLY A 656 -28.83 -15.90 -31.68
C GLY A 656 -29.63 -17.22 -31.81
N ALA A 657 -30.26 -17.69 -30.73
CA ALA A 657 -31.14 -18.85 -30.70
C ALA A 657 -32.65 -18.49 -30.57
N GLY A 658 -33.00 -17.21 -30.70
CA GLY A 658 -34.39 -16.72 -30.66
C GLY A 658 -34.96 -16.44 -29.26
N LEU A 659 -34.11 -16.33 -28.24
CA LEU A 659 -34.48 -16.07 -26.84
C LEU A 659 -33.96 -14.70 -26.38
N GLU A 660 -34.88 -13.77 -26.12
CA GLU A 660 -34.59 -12.45 -25.54
C GLU A 660 -34.45 -12.57 -24.02
N VAL A 661 -33.36 -12.03 -23.46
CA VAL A 661 -33.11 -12.01 -22.01
C VAL A 661 -33.35 -10.59 -21.50
N HIS A 662 -34.41 -10.41 -20.71
CA HIS A 662 -34.70 -9.18 -19.97
C HIS A 662 -34.08 -9.27 -18.58
N ASP A 663 -33.44 -8.19 -18.14
CA ASP A 663 -32.89 -8.10 -16.80
C ASP A 663 -33.99 -7.93 -15.74
N ALA A 664 -33.80 -8.59 -14.60
CA ALA A 664 -34.57 -8.45 -13.37
C ALA A 664 -33.67 -8.61 -12.13
N ALA A 665 -32.35 -8.48 -12.27
CA ALA A 665 -31.39 -8.47 -11.17
C ALA A 665 -31.59 -7.25 -10.24
N GLU A 666 -30.94 -7.28 -9.07
CA GLU A 666 -30.83 -6.16 -8.13
C GLU A 666 -29.49 -6.28 -7.41
N LEU A 667 -28.63 -5.25 -7.49
CA LEU A 667 -27.33 -5.29 -6.85
C LEU A 667 -27.48 -5.51 -5.35
N GLY A 668 -26.68 -6.44 -4.80
CA GLY A 668 -26.71 -6.74 -3.38
C GLY A 668 -27.96 -7.44 -2.87
N CYS A 669 -28.87 -7.97 -3.70
CA CYS A 669 -30.10 -8.61 -3.23
C CYS A 669 -30.27 -10.07 -3.72
N GLY A 670 -30.22 -11.02 -2.78
CA GLY A 670 -30.63 -12.41 -3.01
C GLY A 670 -32.12 -12.63 -2.73
N VAL A 671 -32.50 -13.88 -2.47
CA VAL A 671 -33.87 -14.23 -2.00
C VAL A 671 -34.04 -14.02 -0.49
N SER A 672 -32.95 -14.02 0.28
CA SER A 672 -33.04 -13.75 1.73
C SER A 672 -33.46 -12.30 2.01
N ARG A 673 -34.41 -12.17 2.95
CA ARG A 673 -34.95 -10.90 3.48
C ARG A 673 -34.59 -10.71 4.95
N ALA A 674 -33.43 -11.22 5.37
CA ALA A 674 -32.88 -11.07 6.71
C ALA A 674 -32.50 -9.61 7.04
N GLU A 675 -32.41 -9.28 8.33
CA GLU A 675 -32.20 -7.91 8.84
C GLU A 675 -30.82 -7.36 8.47
N THR A 676 -29.79 -8.21 8.65
CA THR A 676 -28.38 -7.89 8.43
C THR A 676 -27.67 -9.13 7.92
N ARG A 677 -26.62 -8.96 7.12
CA ARG A 677 -25.68 -10.04 6.72
C ARG A 677 -24.24 -9.61 7.02
N PHE A 678 -23.30 -10.52 6.90
CA PHE A 678 -21.88 -10.23 7.07
C PHE A 678 -21.10 -10.46 5.77
N LEU A 679 -20.19 -9.54 5.45
CA LEU A 679 -19.28 -9.60 4.30
C LEU A 679 -17.88 -9.17 4.78
N GLY A 680 -16.85 -9.95 4.47
CA GLY A 680 -15.50 -9.72 5.00
C GLY A 680 -15.42 -9.89 6.53
N GLY A 681 -16.44 -10.51 7.15
CA GLY A 681 -16.64 -10.56 8.59
C GLY A 681 -17.50 -9.43 9.18
N GLU A 682 -17.63 -8.30 8.48
CA GLU A 682 -18.27 -7.08 8.98
C GLU A 682 -19.77 -6.96 8.64
N PRO A 683 -20.58 -6.21 9.43
CA PRO A 683 -22.00 -6.05 9.18
C PRO A 683 -22.29 -5.27 7.88
N PHE A 684 -22.87 -5.94 6.90
CA PHE A 684 -23.29 -5.37 5.62
C PHE A 684 -24.83 -5.38 5.57
N PRO A 685 -25.54 -4.30 5.94
CA PRO A 685 -27.00 -4.26 5.83
C PRO A 685 -27.43 -4.35 4.36
N PRO A 686 -28.45 -5.15 4.02
CA PRO A 686 -28.96 -5.20 2.64
C PRO A 686 -29.68 -3.89 2.28
N PRO A 687 -29.59 -3.42 1.02
CA PRO A 687 -30.42 -2.33 0.52
C PRO A 687 -31.92 -2.52 0.83
N HIS A 688 -32.62 -1.43 1.14
CA HIS A 688 -34.05 -1.48 1.47
C HIS A 688 -34.92 -2.06 0.32
N THR A 689 -34.44 -2.03 -0.93
CA THR A 689 -35.09 -2.67 -2.08
C THR A 689 -35.10 -4.20 -1.98
N CYS A 690 -34.10 -4.83 -1.34
CA CYS A 690 -34.04 -6.29 -1.22
C CYS A 690 -35.29 -6.89 -0.53
N VAL A 691 -35.87 -6.19 0.44
CA VAL A 691 -37.03 -6.69 1.19
C VAL A 691 -38.30 -6.78 0.32
N ASN A 692 -38.38 -5.96 -0.74
CA ASN A 692 -39.54 -5.89 -1.64
C ASN A 692 -39.42 -6.76 -2.91
N TRP A 693 -38.37 -7.59 -3.03
CA TRP A 693 -38.10 -8.38 -4.23
C TRP A 693 -39.31 -9.15 -4.80
N PRO A 694 -40.24 -9.73 -4.01
CA PRO A 694 -41.38 -10.47 -4.59
C PRO A 694 -42.29 -9.56 -5.42
N THR A 695 -42.55 -8.33 -4.96
CA THR A 695 -43.35 -7.34 -5.69
C THR A 695 -42.63 -6.87 -6.96
N ARG A 696 -41.32 -6.64 -6.86
CA ARG A 696 -40.47 -6.17 -7.97
C ARG A 696 -40.36 -7.20 -9.09
N ILE A 697 -40.16 -8.48 -8.74
CA ILE A 697 -40.15 -9.58 -9.72
C ILE A 697 -41.56 -9.82 -10.28
N GLN A 698 -42.61 -9.79 -9.46
CA GLN A 698 -44.00 -9.91 -9.94
C GLN A 698 -44.33 -8.85 -11.00
N GLN A 699 -43.93 -7.59 -10.77
CA GLN A 699 -44.10 -6.50 -11.75
C GLN A 699 -43.40 -6.81 -13.08
N LYS A 700 -42.16 -7.33 -13.07
CA LYS A 700 -41.49 -7.76 -14.31
C LYS A 700 -42.10 -9.00 -14.96
N VAL A 701 -42.64 -9.94 -14.20
CA VAL A 701 -43.41 -11.09 -14.74
C VAL A 701 -44.70 -10.60 -15.44
N ASP A 702 -45.39 -9.59 -14.88
CA ASP A 702 -46.61 -9.01 -15.45
C ASP A 702 -46.36 -8.11 -16.66
N GLU A 703 -45.28 -7.32 -16.63
CA GLU A 703 -44.81 -6.44 -17.71
C GLU A 703 -44.31 -7.25 -18.92
N ILE A 704 -43.32 -8.12 -18.69
CA ILE A 704 -42.68 -8.88 -19.77
C ILE A 704 -43.58 -10.03 -20.23
N ARG A 705 -44.27 -10.73 -19.32
CA ARG A 705 -44.95 -12.02 -19.58
C ARG A 705 -44.00 -13.05 -20.23
N PRO A 706 -42.94 -13.44 -19.52
CA PRO A 706 -41.91 -14.32 -20.06
C PRO A 706 -42.41 -15.75 -20.25
N ASP A 707 -41.74 -16.50 -21.12
CA ASP A 707 -41.89 -17.94 -21.29
C ASP A 707 -41.01 -18.72 -20.29
N LEU A 708 -39.89 -18.12 -19.88
CA LEU A 708 -38.91 -18.65 -18.93
C LEU A 708 -38.58 -17.60 -17.85
N ALA A 709 -38.44 -18.04 -16.60
CA ALA A 709 -37.99 -17.18 -15.51
C ALA A 709 -36.76 -17.82 -14.83
N LEU A 710 -35.58 -17.28 -15.10
CA LEU A 710 -34.32 -17.77 -14.57
C LEU A 710 -33.99 -17.07 -13.25
N LEU A 711 -33.60 -17.83 -12.24
CA LEU A 711 -33.12 -17.31 -10.96
C LEU A 711 -31.64 -17.67 -10.78
N LEU A 712 -30.77 -16.66 -10.63
CA LEU A 712 -29.36 -16.84 -10.26
C LEU A 712 -29.04 -15.98 -9.02
N VAL A 713 -28.99 -16.64 -7.88
CA VAL A 713 -28.68 -16.07 -6.56
C VAL A 713 -27.65 -16.95 -5.86
N GLY A 714 -27.30 -16.63 -4.61
CA GLY A 714 -26.52 -17.49 -3.73
C GLY A 714 -25.29 -16.80 -3.15
N ARG A 715 -24.78 -15.72 -3.75
CA ARG A 715 -23.64 -14.96 -3.20
C ARG A 715 -23.94 -14.40 -1.81
N TRP A 716 -25.22 -14.12 -1.55
CA TRP A 716 -25.70 -13.59 -0.28
C TRP A 716 -26.26 -14.68 0.63
N GLU A 717 -26.89 -15.72 0.12
CA GLU A 717 -27.44 -16.84 0.91
C GLU A 717 -26.37 -17.67 1.63
N VAL A 718 -25.12 -17.66 1.15
CA VAL A 718 -23.97 -18.29 1.83
C VAL A 718 -23.29 -17.42 2.90
N THR A 719 -23.71 -16.16 3.09
CA THR A 719 -23.19 -15.30 4.17
C THR A 719 -23.71 -15.74 5.55
N ASP A 720 -23.05 -15.25 6.61
CA ASP A 720 -23.70 -15.21 7.92
C ASP A 720 -24.77 -14.12 7.90
N GLN A 721 -25.90 -14.35 8.56
CA GLN A 721 -27.05 -13.43 8.58
C GLN A 721 -27.66 -13.30 9.97
N ILE A 722 -28.24 -12.15 10.30
CA ILE A 722 -29.07 -11.94 11.48
C ILE A 722 -30.53 -12.13 11.07
N LEU A 723 -31.18 -13.17 11.61
CA LEU A 723 -32.58 -13.49 11.35
C LEU A 723 -33.33 -13.59 12.68
N ASN A 724 -34.28 -12.67 12.91
CA ASN A 724 -34.97 -12.47 14.19
C ASN A 724 -33.98 -12.22 15.34
N GLY A 725 -33.03 -11.30 15.15
CA GLY A 725 -32.01 -10.95 16.14
C GLY A 725 -30.95 -12.03 16.44
N ARG A 726 -30.97 -13.20 15.77
CA ARG A 726 -29.96 -14.27 15.96
C ARG A 726 -29.04 -14.40 14.75
N ARG A 727 -27.72 -14.34 14.96
CA ARG A 727 -26.73 -14.72 13.93
C ARG A 727 -26.87 -16.20 13.58
N THR A 728 -26.98 -16.49 12.29
CA THR A 728 -27.24 -17.80 11.71
C THR A 728 -26.57 -17.89 10.33
N GLN A 729 -26.52 -19.09 9.76
CA GLN A 729 -25.79 -19.39 8.53
C GLN A 729 -26.43 -20.59 7.81
N ILE A 730 -26.10 -20.81 6.54
CA ILE A 730 -26.48 -22.05 5.85
C ILE A 730 -25.86 -23.28 6.50
N GLY A 731 -26.67 -24.33 6.70
CA GLY A 731 -26.39 -25.48 7.56
C GLY A 731 -26.95 -25.36 8.99
N ASP A 732 -27.57 -24.24 9.38
CA ASP A 732 -28.48 -24.19 10.53
C ASP A 732 -29.89 -24.62 10.06
N PRO A 733 -30.49 -25.71 10.58
CA PRO A 733 -31.77 -26.20 10.10
C PRO A 733 -32.92 -25.20 10.12
N LYS A 734 -32.89 -24.18 11.00
CA LYS A 734 -33.91 -23.11 11.02
C LYS A 734 -33.72 -22.11 9.89
N PHE A 735 -32.48 -21.86 9.48
CA PHE A 735 -32.15 -20.97 8.37
C PHE A 735 -32.27 -21.67 7.02
N ASP A 736 -31.88 -22.93 6.91
CA ASP A 736 -32.08 -23.75 5.71
C ASP A 736 -33.58 -23.90 5.40
N ALA A 737 -34.41 -24.15 6.43
CA ALA A 737 -35.86 -24.16 6.30
C ALA A 737 -36.46 -22.78 5.99
N TYR A 738 -35.78 -21.68 6.35
CA TYR A 738 -36.19 -20.32 5.98
C TYR A 738 -35.88 -20.03 4.51
N LEU A 739 -34.63 -20.23 4.06
CA LEU A 739 -34.23 -20.10 2.66
C LEU A 739 -35.08 -20.99 1.75
N GLY A 740 -35.42 -22.21 2.19
CA GLY A 740 -36.35 -23.09 1.47
C GLY A 740 -37.69 -22.43 1.16
N ARG A 741 -38.28 -21.69 2.11
CA ARG A 741 -39.54 -20.95 1.91
C ARG A 741 -39.39 -19.71 1.04
N GLU A 742 -38.26 -19.00 1.13
CA GLU A 742 -37.97 -17.86 0.24
C GLU A 742 -37.77 -18.33 -1.22
N LEU A 743 -37.16 -19.50 -1.43
CA LEU A 743 -37.06 -20.16 -2.74
C LEU A 743 -38.43 -20.65 -3.25
N ASP A 744 -39.27 -21.22 -2.38
CA ASP A 744 -40.64 -21.62 -2.74
C ASP A 744 -41.50 -20.41 -3.13
N LEU A 745 -41.34 -19.27 -2.44
CA LEU A 745 -41.94 -17.99 -2.79
C LEU A 745 -41.43 -17.48 -4.14
N ALA A 746 -40.10 -17.55 -4.39
CA ALA A 746 -39.51 -17.09 -5.64
C ALA A 746 -40.05 -17.87 -6.84
N ILE A 747 -40.13 -19.20 -6.73
CA ILE A 747 -40.77 -20.07 -7.72
C ILE A 747 -42.23 -19.66 -7.96
N THR A 748 -42.99 -19.46 -6.89
CA THR A 748 -44.41 -19.11 -6.98
C THR A 748 -44.63 -17.77 -7.69
N THR A 749 -43.88 -16.73 -7.32
CA THR A 749 -43.90 -15.41 -7.97
C THR A 749 -43.45 -15.47 -9.43
N MET A 750 -42.34 -16.16 -9.72
CA MET A 750 -41.77 -16.21 -11.07
C MET A 750 -42.63 -17.03 -12.05
N SER A 751 -43.40 -18.00 -11.55
CA SER A 751 -44.33 -18.82 -12.34
C SER A 751 -45.73 -18.22 -12.54
N ALA A 752 -46.04 -17.07 -11.93
CA ALA A 752 -47.41 -16.53 -11.80
C ALA A 752 -48.18 -16.26 -13.13
N ARG A 753 -47.49 -16.27 -14.28
CA ARG A 753 -48.09 -16.14 -15.63
C ARG A 753 -47.89 -17.38 -16.53
N GLY A 754 -47.51 -18.52 -15.96
CA GLY A 754 -47.26 -19.77 -16.67
C GLY A 754 -45.82 -19.92 -17.21
N ALA A 755 -44.91 -19.01 -16.84
CA ALA A 755 -43.50 -19.11 -17.17
C ALA A 755 -42.86 -20.32 -16.48
N LYS A 756 -42.00 -21.08 -17.19
CA LYS A 756 -41.23 -22.16 -16.56
C LYS A 756 -40.06 -21.58 -15.77
N VAL A 757 -39.95 -21.96 -14.51
CA VAL A 757 -38.91 -21.44 -13.60
C VAL A 757 -37.65 -22.30 -13.72
N VAL A 758 -36.50 -21.64 -13.84
CA VAL A 758 -35.20 -22.30 -13.96
C VAL A 758 -34.28 -21.77 -12.88
N LEU A 759 -33.95 -22.62 -11.91
CA LEU A 759 -32.95 -22.29 -10.90
C LEU A 759 -31.56 -22.58 -11.49
N LEU A 760 -30.72 -21.55 -11.58
CA LEU A 760 -29.32 -21.70 -11.94
C LEU A 760 -28.51 -21.93 -10.66
N THR A 761 -27.77 -23.03 -10.60
CA THR A 761 -26.88 -23.31 -9.45
C THR A 761 -25.80 -22.24 -9.34
N THR A 762 -25.59 -21.71 -8.14
CA THR A 762 -24.52 -20.75 -7.84
C THR A 762 -23.15 -21.37 -8.12
N PRO A 763 -22.29 -20.76 -8.95
CA PRO A 763 -20.93 -21.22 -9.14
C PRO A 763 -20.06 -20.86 -7.93
N MET A 764 -18.83 -21.37 -7.88
CA MET A 764 -17.89 -21.15 -6.78
C MET A 764 -17.20 -19.79 -6.90
N PHE A 765 -16.89 -19.19 -5.75
CA PHE A 765 -16.21 -17.90 -5.59
C PHE A 765 -14.72 -18.09 -5.25
N GLU A 766 -13.90 -17.07 -5.50
CA GLU A 766 -12.50 -17.04 -5.07
C GLU A 766 -12.40 -17.13 -3.53
N THR A 767 -11.38 -17.84 -3.02
CA THR A 767 -11.20 -18.04 -1.57
C THR A 767 -10.66 -16.77 -0.91
N GLY A 768 -11.58 -15.87 -0.52
CA GLY A 768 -11.25 -14.71 0.31
C GLY A 768 -10.87 -15.09 1.75
N GLU A 769 -9.96 -14.34 2.36
CA GLU A 769 -9.51 -14.52 3.75
C GLU A 769 -9.38 -13.18 4.49
N SER A 770 -9.57 -13.21 5.80
CA SER A 770 -9.27 -12.06 6.66
C SER A 770 -7.75 -11.84 6.77
N SER A 771 -7.36 -10.64 7.21
CA SER A 771 -5.97 -10.30 7.55
C SER A 771 -5.31 -11.28 8.54
N SER A 772 -6.10 -11.97 9.38
CA SER A 772 -5.62 -13.02 10.30
C SER A 772 -5.41 -14.40 9.66
N GLY A 773 -5.72 -14.57 8.37
CA GLY A 773 -5.64 -15.85 7.67
C GLY A 773 -6.80 -16.80 7.97
N SER A 774 -7.97 -16.26 8.31
CA SER A 774 -9.23 -17.03 8.41
C SER A 774 -10.01 -16.89 7.11
N ILE A 775 -10.30 -18.00 6.43
CA ILE A 775 -11.13 -18.00 5.21
C ILE A 775 -12.51 -17.42 5.52
N PHE A 776 -12.97 -16.45 4.71
CA PHE A 776 -14.26 -15.81 4.88
C PHE A 776 -15.40 -16.82 4.67
N PRO A 777 -16.37 -16.93 5.58
CA PRO A 777 -17.34 -18.02 5.51
C PRO A 777 -18.13 -18.08 4.19
N GLU A 778 -18.45 -16.92 3.63
CA GLU A 778 -19.19 -16.73 2.38
C GLU A 778 -18.43 -17.13 1.10
N THR A 779 -17.11 -17.36 1.17
CA THR A 779 -16.31 -17.86 0.03
C THR A 779 -16.13 -19.38 0.06
N ARG A 780 -16.60 -20.06 1.11
CA ARG A 780 -16.39 -21.50 1.32
C ARG A 780 -17.25 -22.36 0.38
N THR A 781 -16.57 -23.22 -0.39
CA THR A 781 -17.16 -24.27 -1.23
C THR A 781 -18.27 -25.08 -0.53
N ASP A 782 -18.11 -25.46 0.74
CA ASP A 782 -19.12 -26.29 1.44
C ASP A 782 -20.45 -25.55 1.69
N ARG A 783 -20.44 -24.22 1.77
CA ARG A 783 -21.66 -23.42 1.84
C ARG A 783 -22.35 -23.33 0.48
N VAL A 784 -21.59 -23.11 -0.59
CA VAL A 784 -22.12 -23.05 -1.97
C VAL A 784 -22.71 -24.42 -2.37
N ILE A 785 -22.05 -25.53 -2.02
CA ILE A 785 -22.58 -26.90 -2.22
C ILE A 785 -23.91 -27.09 -1.48
N LYS A 786 -24.01 -26.67 -0.20
CA LYS A 786 -25.27 -26.73 0.57
C LYS A 786 -26.37 -25.88 -0.07
N PHE A 787 -26.05 -24.68 -0.56
CA PHE A 787 -27.04 -23.82 -1.21
C PHE A 787 -27.55 -24.44 -2.51
N ASN A 788 -26.65 -24.98 -3.33
CA ASN A 788 -27.01 -25.74 -4.53
C ASN A 788 -27.82 -27.01 -4.23
N ALA A 789 -27.69 -27.59 -3.04
CA ALA A 789 -28.58 -28.67 -2.58
C ALA A 789 -29.99 -28.13 -2.23
N LEU A 790 -30.11 -26.98 -1.56
CA LEU A 790 -31.40 -26.33 -1.29
C LEU A 790 -32.13 -25.90 -2.57
N LEU A 791 -31.43 -25.40 -3.59
CA LEU A 791 -32.01 -25.11 -4.91
C LEU A 791 -32.63 -26.36 -5.54
N ARG A 792 -31.90 -27.48 -5.56
CA ARG A 792 -32.41 -28.77 -6.08
C ARG A 792 -33.59 -29.28 -5.24
N GLN A 793 -33.54 -29.14 -3.91
CA GLN A 793 -34.65 -29.49 -3.04
C GLN A 793 -35.90 -28.63 -3.30
N ALA A 794 -35.74 -27.32 -3.54
CA ALA A 794 -36.86 -26.44 -3.92
C ALA A 794 -37.50 -26.90 -5.23
N ALA A 795 -36.71 -27.16 -6.28
CA ALA A 795 -37.26 -27.69 -7.54
C ALA A 795 -38.05 -29.00 -7.36
N THR A 796 -37.62 -29.91 -6.47
CA THR A 796 -38.39 -31.14 -6.18
C THR A 796 -39.73 -30.91 -5.48
N ARG A 797 -39.96 -29.73 -4.86
CA ARG A 797 -41.27 -29.35 -4.29
C ARG A 797 -42.24 -28.78 -5.33
N HIS A 798 -41.75 -28.33 -6.50
CA HIS A 798 -42.55 -27.70 -7.57
C HIS A 798 -42.43 -28.44 -8.92
N PRO A 799 -42.74 -29.76 -8.96
CA PRO A 799 -42.58 -30.57 -10.17
C PRO A 799 -43.43 -30.04 -11.33
N GLY A 800 -42.84 -29.99 -12.53
CA GLY A 800 -43.50 -29.51 -13.75
C GLY A 800 -43.51 -27.97 -13.91
N VAL A 801 -43.37 -27.22 -12.82
CA VAL A 801 -43.23 -25.74 -12.83
C VAL A 801 -41.76 -25.33 -12.86
N THR A 802 -40.91 -26.03 -12.12
CA THR A 802 -39.49 -25.66 -11.91
C THR A 802 -38.53 -26.74 -12.37
N THR A 803 -37.35 -26.33 -12.83
CA THR A 803 -36.18 -27.22 -12.98
C THR A 803 -34.90 -26.54 -12.48
N VAL A 804 -33.82 -27.31 -12.37
CA VAL A 804 -32.47 -26.79 -12.07
C VAL A 804 -31.56 -27.04 -13.27
N ILE A 805 -30.76 -26.05 -13.66
CA ILE A 805 -29.66 -26.23 -14.60
C ILE A 805 -28.33 -25.99 -13.85
N ASP A 806 -27.40 -26.92 -14.01
CA ASP A 806 -26.12 -26.93 -13.30
C ASP A 806 -25.08 -26.01 -13.97
N LEU A 807 -25.30 -24.70 -13.81
CA LEU A 807 -24.35 -23.66 -14.20
C LEU A 807 -22.99 -23.80 -13.49
N ALA A 808 -23.00 -24.34 -12.26
CA ALA A 808 -21.79 -24.54 -11.45
C ALA A 808 -20.87 -25.59 -12.07
N ALA A 809 -21.40 -26.68 -12.63
CA ALA A 809 -20.61 -27.68 -13.35
C ALA A 809 -19.79 -27.11 -14.54
N VAL A 810 -20.23 -26.00 -15.13
CA VAL A 810 -19.58 -25.34 -16.28
C VAL A 810 -18.59 -24.25 -15.86
N LEU A 811 -18.95 -23.46 -14.84
CA LEU A 811 -18.18 -22.30 -14.37
C LEU A 811 -17.31 -22.60 -13.14
N SER A 812 -17.39 -23.81 -12.60
CA SER A 812 -16.69 -24.32 -11.41
C SER A 812 -16.61 -25.86 -11.41
N PRO A 813 -15.97 -26.47 -12.43
CA PRO A 813 -15.88 -27.93 -12.55
C PRO A 813 -15.28 -28.54 -11.28
N GLY A 814 -15.83 -29.68 -10.85
CA GLY A 814 -15.43 -30.35 -9.59
C GLY A 814 -15.94 -29.68 -8.30
N ASN A 815 -16.68 -28.57 -8.38
CA ASN A 815 -16.92 -27.62 -7.28
C ASN A 815 -15.67 -26.83 -6.86
N GLU A 816 -14.73 -26.62 -7.78
CA GLU A 816 -13.56 -25.77 -7.55
C GLU A 816 -13.76 -24.39 -8.18
N TYR A 817 -13.21 -23.35 -7.52
CA TYR A 817 -13.09 -22.04 -8.13
C TYR A 817 -12.14 -22.07 -9.33
N ARG A 818 -12.51 -21.36 -10.40
CA ARG A 818 -11.70 -21.19 -11.61
C ARG A 818 -11.90 -19.78 -12.16
N GLY A 819 -10.88 -18.93 -12.05
CA GLY A 819 -10.85 -17.62 -12.72
C GLY A 819 -10.76 -17.76 -14.24
N GLU A 820 -10.06 -18.79 -14.73
CA GLU A 820 -9.87 -19.11 -16.14
C GLU A 820 -10.06 -20.63 -16.38
N ILE A 821 -10.59 -21.01 -17.55
CA ILE A 821 -10.66 -22.39 -18.02
C ILE A 821 -10.39 -22.43 -19.54
N ASP A 822 -9.41 -23.23 -19.97
CA ASP A 822 -9.00 -23.44 -21.37
C ASP A 822 -8.51 -22.18 -22.11
N GLY A 823 -7.82 -21.25 -21.44
CA GLY A 823 -7.40 -19.96 -22.04
C GLY A 823 -8.52 -18.93 -22.15
N VAL A 824 -9.68 -19.18 -21.51
CA VAL A 824 -10.83 -18.27 -21.48
C VAL A 824 -11.10 -17.87 -20.04
N GLN A 825 -11.05 -16.57 -19.74
CA GLN A 825 -11.41 -16.04 -18.43
C GLN A 825 -12.92 -16.24 -18.16
N ILE A 826 -13.25 -16.82 -16.99
CA ILE A 826 -14.59 -17.29 -16.58
C ILE A 826 -15.18 -16.46 -15.42
N ARG A 827 -14.35 -15.67 -14.73
CA ARG A 827 -14.75 -14.68 -13.72
C ARG A 827 -14.30 -13.30 -14.12
N ASP A 828 -15.03 -12.27 -13.72
CA ASP A 828 -14.52 -10.90 -13.76
C ASP A 828 -13.47 -10.67 -12.66
N ASP A 829 -12.86 -9.49 -12.63
CA ASP A 829 -11.62 -9.18 -11.90
C ASP A 829 -11.84 -8.94 -10.38
N ASP A 830 -12.75 -9.71 -9.79
CA ASP A 830 -13.05 -9.80 -8.36
C ASP A 830 -13.28 -11.25 -7.87
N GLY A 831 -13.18 -12.24 -8.75
CA GLY A 831 -13.36 -13.66 -8.41
C GLY A 831 -14.79 -14.05 -7.99
N VAL A 832 -15.76 -13.15 -8.13
CA VAL A 832 -17.19 -13.37 -7.83
C VAL A 832 -18.02 -13.35 -9.12
N HIS A 833 -17.90 -12.29 -9.92
CA HIS A 833 -18.81 -12.02 -11.04
C HIS A 833 -18.47 -12.81 -12.32
N ILE A 834 -19.44 -12.96 -13.22
CA ILE A 834 -19.31 -13.82 -14.41
C ILE A 834 -18.89 -12.96 -15.60
N SER A 835 -17.67 -13.17 -16.11
CA SER A 835 -17.12 -12.43 -17.26
C SER A 835 -17.81 -12.74 -18.58
N ASN A 836 -17.47 -11.99 -19.63
CA ASN A 836 -17.93 -12.29 -21.00
C ASN A 836 -17.53 -13.70 -21.47
N GLY A 837 -16.32 -14.18 -21.15
CA GLY A 837 -15.89 -15.54 -21.46
C GLY A 837 -16.67 -16.61 -20.67
N GLY A 838 -16.93 -16.34 -19.38
CA GLY A 838 -17.82 -17.17 -18.55
C GLY A 838 -19.25 -17.21 -19.11
N GLY A 839 -19.79 -16.07 -19.55
CA GLY A 839 -21.07 -15.93 -20.21
C GLY A 839 -21.17 -16.72 -21.52
N ALA A 840 -20.13 -16.66 -22.37
CA ALA A 840 -20.07 -17.45 -23.60
C ALA A 840 -20.04 -18.96 -23.32
N ARG A 841 -19.33 -19.40 -22.28
CA ARG A 841 -19.26 -20.81 -21.85
C ARG A 841 -20.59 -21.28 -21.26
N ALA A 842 -21.22 -20.44 -20.43
CA ALA A 842 -22.56 -20.67 -19.89
C ALA A 842 -23.63 -20.75 -21.00
N GLY A 843 -23.64 -19.81 -21.94
CA GLY A 843 -24.62 -19.74 -23.03
C GLY A 843 -24.65 -21.02 -23.86
N LYS A 844 -23.48 -21.52 -24.26
CA LYS A 844 -23.32 -22.78 -25.01
C LYS A 844 -23.89 -24.01 -24.31
N PHE A 845 -23.92 -24.03 -22.98
CA PHE A 845 -24.46 -25.15 -22.19
C PHE A 845 -25.94 -24.96 -21.81
N VAL A 846 -26.29 -23.77 -21.33
CA VAL A 846 -27.59 -23.48 -20.72
C VAL A 846 -28.66 -23.21 -21.77
N VAL A 847 -28.38 -22.41 -22.82
CA VAL A 847 -29.39 -22.03 -23.82
C VAL A 847 -30.02 -23.25 -24.53
N PRO A 848 -29.27 -24.29 -24.95
CA PRO A 848 -29.87 -25.49 -25.52
C PRO A 848 -30.83 -26.23 -24.58
N GLN A 849 -30.57 -26.18 -23.26
CA GLN A 849 -31.43 -26.80 -22.24
C GLN A 849 -32.70 -25.96 -22.01
N LEU A 850 -32.58 -24.63 -21.90
CA LEU A 850 -33.73 -23.70 -21.82
C LEU A 850 -34.72 -23.93 -22.97
N LEU A 851 -34.21 -24.05 -24.20
CA LEU A 851 -35.03 -24.27 -25.38
C LEU A 851 -35.67 -25.67 -25.43
N GLN A 852 -35.09 -26.68 -24.77
CA GLN A 852 -35.74 -28.00 -24.63
C GLN A 852 -36.94 -27.95 -23.69
N LEU A 853 -36.89 -27.15 -22.61
CA LEU A 853 -38.00 -27.00 -21.67
C LEU A 853 -39.28 -26.45 -22.31
N LEU A 854 -39.16 -25.70 -23.41
CA LEU A 854 -40.27 -25.09 -24.14
C LEU A 854 -40.78 -25.92 -25.32
N ARG A 855 -40.15 -27.06 -25.65
CA ARG A 855 -40.65 -27.96 -26.69
C ARG A 855 -41.88 -28.74 -26.21
N PRO A 856 -42.91 -28.91 -27.04
CA PRO A 856 -43.98 -29.88 -26.76
C PRO A 856 -43.42 -31.28 -26.57
N ALA A 857 -43.98 -32.05 -25.63
CA ALA A 857 -43.64 -33.45 -25.46
C ALA A 857 -44.07 -34.24 -26.71
N ALA A 858 -43.09 -34.76 -27.47
CA ALA A 858 -43.37 -35.50 -28.69
C ALA A 858 -43.93 -36.90 -28.37
N GLY A 859 -45.02 -37.30 -29.05
CA GLY A 859 -45.41 -38.71 -29.13
C GLY A 859 -46.56 -39.19 -28.24
N GLY A 860 -47.52 -38.35 -27.86
CA GLY A 860 -48.77 -38.79 -27.20
C GLY A 860 -49.77 -39.54 -28.10
N ALA A 861 -49.32 -40.30 -29.11
CA ALA A 861 -50.18 -40.87 -30.15
C ALA A 861 -49.60 -42.09 -30.90
N ALA A 862 -49.38 -43.22 -30.22
CA ALA A 862 -49.28 -44.56 -30.83
C ALA A 862 -49.44 -45.68 -29.78
N GLY A 863 -49.88 -46.88 -30.17
CA GLY A 863 -49.61 -48.10 -29.39
C GLY A 863 -50.66 -48.55 -28.36
N ALA A 864 -51.95 -48.43 -28.66
CA ALA A 864 -52.95 -49.21 -27.92
C ALA A 864 -52.85 -50.70 -28.33
N GLY A 865 -52.29 -51.54 -27.44
CA GLY A 865 -52.43 -53.00 -27.52
C GLY A 865 -51.17 -53.82 -27.84
N GLN A 866 -50.29 -54.01 -26.85
CA GLN A 866 -49.53 -55.26 -26.72
C GLN A 866 -49.25 -55.53 -25.22
N GLN A 867 -49.49 -56.75 -24.74
CA GLN A 867 -49.16 -57.15 -23.36
C GLN A 867 -47.68 -57.53 -23.24
N PRO A 868 -46.98 -57.18 -22.14
CA PRO A 868 -45.68 -57.75 -21.80
C PRO A 868 -45.84 -59.13 -21.14
N GLY A 869 -45.19 -60.16 -21.72
CA GLY A 869 -45.00 -61.46 -21.05
C GLY A 869 -43.80 -61.44 -20.07
N PRO A 870 -43.75 -62.30 -19.05
CA PRO A 870 -42.79 -62.18 -17.95
C PRO A 870 -41.47 -62.93 -18.18
N ALA A 871 -40.35 -62.19 -18.18
CA ALA A 871 -38.96 -62.67 -18.03
C ALA A 871 -38.04 -61.46 -17.76
N ALA A 872 -36.96 -61.52 -16.98
CA ALA A 872 -36.51 -62.51 -15.98
C ALA A 872 -35.63 -61.80 -14.93
N SER A 873 -35.36 -62.45 -13.79
CA SER A 873 -34.68 -61.83 -12.64
C SER A 873 -33.14 -61.90 -12.71
N ALA A 874 -32.50 -60.73 -12.60
CA ALA A 874 -31.18 -60.52 -12.03
C ALA A 874 -31.20 -59.15 -11.32
N GLY A 875 -30.55 -58.90 -10.19
CA GLY A 875 -29.55 -59.67 -9.46
C GLY A 875 -28.57 -58.64 -8.86
N PRO A 876 -28.65 -58.30 -7.57
CA PRO A 876 -28.01 -57.08 -7.06
C PRO A 876 -26.49 -57.22 -6.95
N ALA A 877 -25.75 -56.24 -7.46
CA ALA A 877 -24.31 -56.14 -7.28
C ALA A 877 -23.98 -55.64 -5.85
N ALA A 878 -23.04 -56.31 -5.19
CA ALA A 878 -22.56 -55.96 -3.85
C ALA A 878 -21.50 -54.83 -3.89
N PRO A 879 -21.32 -54.05 -2.80
CA PRO A 879 -20.35 -52.95 -2.75
C PRO A 879 -18.90 -53.46 -2.62
N ALA A 880 -17.96 -52.70 -3.16
CA ALA A 880 -16.52 -52.93 -2.99
C ALA A 880 -16.04 -52.47 -1.59
N GLY A 881 -15.19 -53.27 -0.96
CA GLY A 881 -14.44 -52.89 0.25
C GLY A 881 -13.11 -52.17 -0.08
N PRO A 882 -12.39 -51.66 0.93
CA PRO A 882 -11.14 -50.92 0.75
C PRO A 882 -9.91 -51.83 0.67
N ASP A 883 -8.94 -51.46 -0.17
CA ASP A 883 -7.59 -52.03 -0.19
C ASP A 883 -6.61 -51.21 0.69
N PRO A 884 -5.67 -51.86 1.40
CA PRO A 884 -4.58 -51.21 2.11
C PRO A 884 -3.26 -51.19 1.30
N GLY A 885 -2.53 -50.06 1.33
CA GLY A 885 -1.22 -49.90 0.70
C GLY A 885 -0.57 -48.56 1.02
#